data_AF-A0A428S0E8-F1
#
_entry.id   AF-A0A428S0E8-F1
#
_cell.length_a   1.000
_cell.length_b   1.000
_cell.length_c   1.000
_cell.angle_alpha   90.00
_cell.angle_beta   90.00
_cell.angle_gamma   90.00
#
_symmetry.space_group_name_H-M   'P 1'
#
loop_
_entity.id
_entity.type
_entity.pdbx_description
1 polymer ?
#
loop_
_entity_poly.entity_id
_entity_poly.type
_entity_poly.pdbx_seq_one_letter_code
_entity_poly.pdbx_strand_id
1 'polypeptide(L)'
;MSEPQTPPGTVHLVDLNQDMHTRHVGGASDIVLNPVPSNDPNDPLNWTPRRKLLALICQNLWDLADMQAVRFFIAPIEALPEISVTDIYFTHERGTYMGIYSFALAGSNYFAPIICGFIAEYQGWRWVFYWPAIFLAFVFVFLFLFMEETNYNRVMVPEASSNVGPSVSEHVLDDKSHPVKETGRTSMAENGEVYAAPKTFIQKMSLWQPSPGQNMVQRALRSLSFLSWPVIFYAGFSYGSYLIWFNVLNATSSIILSGEPYNFKSSMVGLSYTSCCIGVIVGALVSGNFSDWLTIKLARRNNGIMEAEHRLWPFAICVVMVPGSLILWGVGAQHGVHWFGLVFAMGCLAFTSAVGITLSVNYLIDSYHDISGDAIVTVILVRNTMSFAISYGITPWLTDLGYQNCFISAAFVGMTASMVFLVMIKYGKSFRVKSAAKYEELVKGDQAQRVLNAHLKHSEVPKAQQRRKKCDEKLPVCDACSFSKRNCQWPSSSDLLDRRYASHSDSRHREPVNEPKPEHITTPIEDGQIWAGPVQDIQQDAVPIIAHDDSEWIHPLDLVLEAGAAHGAVNHDLELLLSRHFADRYFSLLLLPSCHRGFHDGWLIDIQHLMVTHKSLYYSMLACSASHYMNDESWYRQDLALMYYSKAVKELSTLLATVSRHENHNALLMSVILLYLHGCLGWGTANDIPRHVSAATRIVTLRLLNRPESMPRLFDRLAIESVVYQTFLVTTGLWSDRSELSYDFNPDFWDGAEKLLERSVLFPGNPRALNSPCYRVGFSLDLTTLQQLRNEMGSISVDQYTDFRSIAVDGLPFFTPKQRVPVGTAILSPDNGVMEDTVTPAFHPITIRSKTFQNRIWVAPMCMYSCQDGMFSDFHVMHYGQWAMRGSALITLEATAVTEKGRNTPQDAGLWSDDHIAPLKRVVDMIHSQSQKVAIQLQHAGRKCSVCPPWLGLRLVPDAYGGFSKDVQGPTAEPWNENYATPSEMTEEEILETIEAYGKAAARAVRAGIDVIAIHGAHGYLIHSFASPATNRRTDRWGGGFEGRTRFGIEVVKSVRRNIPKNMPLFWKISAVDWLPAGKGWELEDTLRYVPILAREGVDLFDISSGGTDRHQQVQLGQQYQVPFAKAVKDLKLPNVFVGAVGWIRDGETVHDILSNNKADVVHVAREFLRDPNFVQRVALSTNTEVTWVDQYHRAPMNKKYVESTTTISTDRKALDNVTQTHENQASNKIQ
;
A
#
# COMPACT_ATOMS: atom_id res chain seq x y z
N MET A 1 -22.89 28.44 -37.94
CA MET A 1 -23.83 27.54 -37.25
C MET A 1 -23.14 26.21 -37.18
N SER A 2 -22.90 25.67 -35.98
CA SER A 2 -22.35 24.32 -35.81
C SER A 2 -23.37 23.27 -36.25
N GLU A 3 -22.91 22.16 -36.81
CA GLU A 3 -23.77 21.01 -37.09
C GLU A 3 -24.38 20.47 -35.78
N PRO A 4 -25.62 19.94 -35.80
CA PRO A 4 -26.23 19.34 -34.63
C PRO A 4 -25.51 18.04 -34.26
N GLN A 5 -24.68 18.08 -33.22
CA GLN A 5 -24.00 16.91 -32.65
C GLN A 5 -24.99 15.77 -32.39
N THR A 6 -24.70 14.59 -32.92
CA THR A 6 -25.51 13.38 -32.70
C THR A 6 -25.39 12.94 -31.23
N PRO A 7 -26.49 12.53 -30.56
CA PRO A 7 -26.42 12.14 -29.15
C PRO A 7 -25.54 10.89 -28.95
N PRO A 8 -24.63 10.84 -27.97
CA PRO A 8 -23.75 9.69 -27.72
C PRO A 8 -24.55 8.40 -27.58
N GLY A 9 -24.12 7.32 -28.26
CA GLY A 9 -24.88 6.05 -28.26
C GLY A 9 -26.08 6.01 -29.21
N THR A 10 -26.08 6.85 -30.24
CA THR A 10 -27.05 6.78 -31.36
C THR A 10 -26.35 6.23 -32.59
N VAL A 11 -26.77 5.06 -33.08
CA VAL A 11 -26.11 4.36 -34.19
C VAL A 11 -27.04 4.33 -35.40
N HIS A 12 -26.54 4.78 -36.55
CA HIS A 12 -27.21 4.57 -37.84
C HIS A 12 -26.82 3.20 -38.41
N LEU A 13 -27.82 2.38 -38.74
CA LEU A 13 -27.61 1.12 -39.44
C LEU A 13 -27.44 1.40 -40.94
N VAL A 14 -26.19 1.54 -41.40
CA VAL A 14 -25.85 1.86 -42.79
C VAL A 14 -25.57 0.59 -43.60
N ASP A 15 -26.64 -0.06 -44.07
CA ASP A 15 -26.79 -0.58 -45.44
C ASP A 15 -28.15 -1.31 -45.51
N LEU A 16 -29.20 -0.55 -45.83
CA LEU A 16 -30.57 -1.08 -45.96
C LEU A 16 -30.92 -1.46 -47.41
N ASN A 17 -30.03 -1.15 -48.37
CA ASN A 17 -30.31 -1.19 -49.81
C ASN A 17 -29.34 -2.07 -50.63
N GLN A 18 -28.24 -2.58 -50.02
CA GLN A 18 -27.23 -3.46 -50.61
C GLN A 18 -26.25 -2.79 -51.60
N ASP A 19 -25.93 -1.50 -51.38
CA ASP A 19 -25.11 -0.70 -52.31
C ASP A 19 -23.61 -0.57 -51.92
N MET A 20 -23.18 -1.05 -50.73
CA MET A 20 -21.80 -0.83 -50.26
C MET A 20 -20.90 -2.08 -50.31
N HIS A 21 -19.82 -2.02 -51.08
CA HIS A 21 -18.76 -3.03 -51.10
C HIS A 21 -17.89 -3.00 -49.82
N THR A 22 -18.39 -3.51 -48.70
CA THR A 22 -17.62 -3.71 -47.46
C THR A 22 -17.63 -5.18 -46.99
N ARG A 23 -16.80 -5.52 -45.99
CA ARG A 23 -16.51 -6.92 -45.62
C ARG A 23 -17.53 -7.47 -44.62
N HIS A 24 -18.63 -8.02 -45.12
CA HIS A 24 -19.67 -8.67 -44.29
C HIS A 24 -19.22 -10.02 -43.72
N VAL A 25 -19.84 -10.45 -42.61
CA VAL A 25 -19.58 -11.75 -41.98
C VAL A 25 -20.55 -12.82 -42.50
N GLY A 26 -19.98 -13.95 -42.95
CA GLY A 26 -20.67 -15.24 -42.90
C GLY A 26 -21.97 -15.40 -43.70
N GLY A 27 -22.15 -14.65 -44.79
CA GLY A 27 -23.32 -14.80 -45.68
C GLY A 27 -24.59 -14.08 -45.24
N ALA A 28 -24.52 -13.22 -44.21
CA ALA A 28 -25.56 -12.23 -43.92
C ALA A 28 -25.15 -10.87 -44.50
N SER A 29 -25.91 -10.36 -45.47
CA SER A 29 -25.60 -9.17 -46.28
C SER A 29 -25.79 -7.81 -45.59
N ASP A 30 -26.34 -7.78 -44.37
CA ASP A 30 -27.03 -6.59 -43.85
C ASP A 30 -26.31 -5.88 -42.68
N ILE A 31 -25.11 -6.33 -42.31
CA ILE A 31 -24.43 -5.87 -41.07
C ILE A 31 -22.99 -5.43 -41.35
N VAL A 32 -22.70 -4.16 -41.05
CA VAL A 32 -21.35 -3.58 -41.01
C VAL A 32 -20.71 -3.87 -39.66
N LEU A 33 -19.42 -4.24 -39.66
CA LEU A 33 -18.65 -4.50 -38.45
C LEU A 33 -18.22 -3.19 -37.77
N ASN A 34 -18.83 -2.89 -36.63
CA ASN A 34 -18.41 -1.79 -35.75
C ASN A 34 -18.09 -2.32 -34.33
N PRO A 35 -16.85 -2.17 -33.82
CA PRO A 35 -15.67 -1.65 -34.51
C PRO A 35 -15.18 -2.59 -35.63
N VAL A 36 -14.52 -2.02 -36.64
CA VAL A 36 -13.84 -2.78 -37.70
C VAL A 36 -12.63 -3.50 -37.05
N PRO A 37 -12.45 -4.82 -37.26
CA PRO A 37 -11.28 -5.53 -36.74
C PRO A 37 -10.02 -5.06 -37.46
N SER A 38 -8.94 -4.80 -36.70
CA SER A 38 -7.64 -4.49 -37.31
C SER A 38 -7.04 -5.73 -37.99
N ASN A 39 -6.03 -5.58 -38.86
CA ASN A 39 -5.35 -6.75 -39.44
C ASN A 39 -4.26 -7.35 -38.51
N ASP A 40 -4.10 -6.85 -37.28
CA ASP A 40 -3.11 -7.37 -36.32
C ASP A 40 -3.56 -8.73 -35.74
N PRO A 41 -2.68 -9.75 -35.71
CA PRO A 41 -3.00 -11.07 -35.16
C PRO A 41 -3.19 -11.09 -33.62
N ASN A 42 -2.85 -10.01 -32.92
CA ASN A 42 -3.02 -9.87 -31.47
C ASN A 42 -4.38 -9.23 -31.09
N ASP A 43 -5.10 -8.59 -32.03
CA ASP A 43 -6.43 -8.01 -31.79
C ASP A 43 -7.41 -9.08 -31.23
N PRO A 44 -8.01 -8.87 -30.05
CA PRO A 44 -8.98 -9.78 -29.45
C PRO A 44 -10.16 -10.16 -30.36
N LEU A 45 -10.57 -9.29 -31.29
CA LEU A 45 -11.61 -9.60 -32.27
C LEU A 45 -11.18 -10.72 -33.23
N ASN A 46 -9.88 -10.81 -33.56
CA ASN A 46 -9.30 -11.79 -34.47
C ASN A 46 -8.92 -13.12 -33.79
N TRP A 47 -9.08 -13.24 -32.47
CA TRP A 47 -8.69 -14.46 -31.75
C TRP A 47 -9.48 -15.69 -32.20
N THR A 48 -8.81 -16.84 -32.28
CA THR A 48 -9.46 -18.11 -32.65
C THR A 48 -10.57 -18.47 -31.65
N PRO A 49 -11.64 -19.19 -32.06
CA PRO A 49 -12.75 -19.54 -31.16
C PRO A 49 -12.30 -20.25 -29.87
N ARG A 50 -11.26 -21.10 -29.95
CA ARG A 50 -10.67 -21.78 -28.78
C ARG A 50 -10.01 -20.81 -27.79
N ARG A 51 -9.38 -19.73 -28.28
CA ARG A 51 -8.72 -18.71 -27.46
C ARG A 51 -9.75 -17.77 -26.81
N LYS A 52 -10.78 -17.36 -27.57
CA LYS A 52 -11.94 -16.61 -27.01
C LYS A 52 -12.64 -17.43 -25.92
N LEU A 53 -12.86 -18.73 -26.17
CA LEU A 53 -13.45 -19.65 -25.19
C LEU A 53 -12.58 -19.81 -23.93
N LEU A 54 -11.25 -19.90 -24.05
CA LEU A 54 -10.36 -19.97 -22.88
C LEU A 54 -10.42 -18.69 -22.04
N ALA A 55 -10.36 -17.51 -22.66
CA ALA A 55 -10.49 -16.24 -21.96
C ALA A 55 -11.84 -16.12 -21.24
N LEU A 56 -12.93 -16.53 -21.92
CA LEU A 56 -14.26 -16.61 -21.33
C LEU A 56 -14.28 -17.59 -20.13
N ILE A 57 -13.70 -18.79 -20.25
CA ILE A 57 -13.60 -19.75 -19.14
C ILE A 57 -12.86 -19.15 -17.93
N CYS A 58 -11.75 -18.43 -18.15
CA CYS A 58 -11.02 -17.74 -17.08
C CYS A 58 -11.88 -16.69 -16.38
N GLN A 59 -12.60 -15.84 -17.13
CA GLN A 59 -13.53 -14.84 -16.57
C GLN A 59 -14.60 -15.51 -15.69
N ASN A 60 -15.30 -16.52 -16.22
CA ASN A 60 -16.38 -17.19 -15.50
C ASN A 60 -15.86 -17.99 -14.27
N LEU A 61 -14.61 -18.48 -14.30
CA LEU A 61 -13.98 -19.13 -13.14
C LEU A 61 -13.61 -18.15 -12.02
N TRP A 62 -13.26 -16.90 -12.36
CA TRP A 62 -13.06 -15.83 -11.38
C TRP A 62 -14.39 -15.50 -10.67
N ASP A 63 -15.47 -15.31 -11.42
CA ASP A 63 -16.80 -14.99 -10.86
C ASP A 63 -17.39 -16.12 -10.00
N LEU A 64 -16.97 -17.37 -10.24
CA LEU A 64 -17.29 -18.54 -9.42
C LEU A 64 -16.50 -18.58 -8.09
N ALA A 65 -15.42 -17.82 -7.96
CA ALA A 65 -14.53 -17.83 -6.80
C ALA A 65 -14.66 -16.60 -5.88
N ASP A 66 -15.30 -15.51 -6.32
CA ASP A 66 -15.46 -14.31 -5.49
C ASP A 66 -16.31 -14.56 -4.23
N MET A 67 -15.76 -14.20 -3.07
CA MET A 67 -16.46 -14.25 -1.78
C MET A 67 -16.53 -12.88 -1.10
N GLN A 68 -17.73 -12.55 -0.63
CA GLN A 68 -18.29 -11.20 -0.56
C GLN A 68 -17.73 -10.24 0.53
N ALA A 69 -16.57 -10.52 1.13
CA ALA A 69 -16.16 -9.88 2.39
C ALA A 69 -15.63 -8.42 2.30
N VAL A 70 -15.13 -7.94 1.13
CA VAL A 70 -14.49 -6.59 1.02
C VAL A 70 -14.86 -5.83 -0.27
N ARG A 71 -16.14 -5.89 -0.69
CA ARG A 71 -16.60 -5.36 -1.99
C ARG A 71 -16.55 -3.82 -2.19
N PHE A 72 -16.24 -3.03 -1.16
CA PHE A 72 -16.09 -1.57 -1.33
C PHE A 72 -14.74 -1.16 -1.93
N PHE A 73 -13.66 -1.85 -1.57
CA PHE A 73 -12.30 -1.53 -2.04
C PHE A 73 -11.86 -2.33 -3.29
N ILE A 74 -12.68 -3.30 -3.71
CA ILE A 74 -12.40 -4.23 -4.81
C ILE A 74 -13.14 -3.84 -6.11
N ALA A 75 -14.01 -2.82 -6.10
CA ALA A 75 -14.84 -2.41 -7.23
C ALA A 75 -14.13 -2.25 -8.60
N PRO A 76 -12.87 -1.75 -8.70
CA PRO A 76 -12.14 -1.70 -9.97
C PRO A 76 -11.75 -3.08 -10.53
N ILE A 77 -11.58 -4.08 -9.67
CA ILE A 77 -11.27 -5.47 -10.04
C ILE A 77 -12.57 -6.18 -10.49
N GLU A 78 -13.68 -5.90 -9.80
CA GLU A 78 -15.02 -6.42 -10.11
C GLU A 78 -15.53 -5.94 -11.49
N ALA A 79 -14.97 -4.87 -12.06
CA ALA A 79 -15.28 -4.37 -13.41
C ALA A 79 -14.57 -5.11 -14.57
N LEU A 80 -13.47 -5.82 -14.29
CA LEU A 80 -12.60 -6.37 -15.34
C LEU A 80 -13.30 -7.39 -16.27
N PRO A 81 -14.11 -8.35 -15.78
CA PRO A 81 -14.80 -9.31 -16.66
C PRO A 81 -15.75 -8.62 -17.65
N GLU A 82 -16.52 -7.63 -17.17
CA GLU A 82 -17.48 -6.86 -17.98
C GLU A 82 -16.76 -6.14 -19.14
N ILE A 83 -15.62 -5.51 -18.85
CA ILE A 83 -14.78 -4.83 -19.84
C ILE A 83 -14.22 -5.85 -20.86
N SER A 84 -13.64 -6.95 -20.40
CA SER A 84 -13.01 -7.95 -21.27
C SER A 84 -13.97 -8.59 -22.27
N VAL A 85 -15.26 -8.77 -21.94
CA VAL A 85 -16.26 -9.25 -22.92
C VAL A 85 -16.47 -8.22 -24.04
N THR A 86 -16.40 -6.91 -23.75
CA THR A 86 -16.54 -5.86 -24.78
C THR A 86 -15.32 -5.77 -25.70
N ASP A 87 -14.13 -6.16 -25.23
CA ASP A 87 -12.89 -6.17 -26.02
C ASP A 87 -12.86 -7.30 -27.07
N ILE A 88 -13.37 -8.48 -26.70
CA ILE A 88 -13.25 -9.75 -27.45
C ILE A 88 -14.35 -9.94 -28.52
N TYR A 89 -15.53 -9.36 -28.34
CA TYR A 89 -16.72 -9.64 -29.15
C TYR A 89 -17.31 -8.39 -29.84
N PHE A 90 -17.84 -8.58 -31.06
CA PHE A 90 -18.41 -7.52 -31.89
C PHE A 90 -19.73 -6.99 -31.32
N THR A 91 -20.07 -5.74 -31.60
CA THR A 91 -21.24 -5.06 -31.00
C THR A 91 -22.58 -5.79 -31.21
N HIS A 92 -22.75 -6.51 -32.33
CA HIS A 92 -23.95 -7.31 -32.60
C HIS A 92 -23.96 -8.69 -31.91
N GLU A 93 -22.83 -9.15 -31.38
CA GLU A 93 -22.70 -10.39 -30.60
C GLU A 93 -22.65 -10.14 -29.08
N ARG A 94 -22.27 -8.92 -28.66
CA ARG A 94 -22.03 -8.55 -27.25
C ARG A 94 -23.20 -8.87 -26.33
N GLY A 95 -24.45 -8.65 -26.75
CA GLY A 95 -25.62 -8.95 -25.92
C GLY A 95 -25.75 -10.44 -25.59
N THR A 96 -25.37 -11.33 -26.52
CA THR A 96 -25.35 -12.78 -26.29
C THR A 96 -24.24 -13.19 -25.31
N TYR A 97 -23.01 -12.68 -25.49
CA TYR A 97 -21.88 -13.03 -24.61
C TYR A 97 -21.98 -12.36 -23.22
N MET A 98 -22.56 -11.16 -23.12
CA MET A 98 -22.96 -10.56 -21.84
C MET A 98 -24.09 -11.32 -21.16
N GLY A 99 -24.97 -11.98 -21.92
CA GLY A 99 -25.92 -12.96 -21.40
C GLY A 99 -25.23 -14.18 -20.77
N ILE A 100 -24.19 -14.71 -21.40
CA ILE A 100 -23.38 -15.84 -20.87
C ILE A 100 -22.63 -15.43 -19.60
N TYR A 101 -21.97 -14.26 -19.60
CA TYR A 101 -21.35 -13.71 -18.39
C TYR A 101 -22.37 -13.49 -17.27
N SER A 102 -23.49 -12.83 -17.57
CA SER A 102 -24.58 -12.62 -16.60
C SER A 102 -25.14 -13.94 -16.06
N PHE A 103 -25.18 -15.00 -16.87
CA PHE A 103 -25.54 -16.35 -16.41
C PHE A 103 -24.54 -16.89 -15.37
N ALA A 104 -23.24 -16.75 -15.56
CA ALA A 104 -22.28 -17.19 -14.55
C ALA A 104 -22.26 -16.29 -13.32
N LEU A 105 -22.29 -14.96 -13.48
CA LEU A 105 -22.29 -14.01 -12.38
C LEU A 105 -23.52 -14.15 -11.49
N ALA A 106 -24.73 -14.19 -12.06
CA ALA A 106 -25.94 -14.39 -11.28
C ALA A 106 -26.12 -15.87 -10.87
N GLY A 107 -25.70 -16.82 -11.72
CA GLY A 107 -25.85 -18.25 -11.49
C GLY A 107 -24.94 -18.78 -10.38
N SER A 108 -23.68 -18.36 -10.31
CA SER A 108 -22.73 -18.76 -9.25
C SER A 108 -23.29 -18.42 -7.86
N ASN A 109 -23.81 -17.21 -7.72
CA ASN A 109 -24.43 -16.66 -6.52
C ASN A 109 -25.64 -17.47 -6.03
N TYR A 110 -26.39 -18.13 -6.91
CA TYR A 110 -27.48 -19.05 -6.54
C TYR A 110 -27.03 -20.53 -6.47
N PHE A 111 -25.97 -20.91 -7.16
CA PHE A 111 -25.45 -22.28 -7.16
C PHE A 111 -24.67 -22.58 -5.86
N ALA A 112 -23.97 -21.61 -5.30
CA ALA A 112 -23.21 -21.77 -4.05
C ALA A 112 -24.09 -22.25 -2.87
N PRO A 113 -25.27 -21.66 -2.57
CA PRO A 113 -26.21 -22.19 -1.57
C PRO A 113 -26.56 -23.69 -1.71
N ILE A 114 -26.63 -24.23 -2.93
CA ILE A 114 -26.91 -25.65 -3.18
C ILE A 114 -25.79 -26.50 -2.55
N ILE A 115 -24.53 -26.24 -2.93
CA ILE A 115 -23.37 -26.96 -2.42
C ILE A 115 -23.19 -26.74 -0.92
N CYS A 116 -23.30 -25.48 -0.47
CA CYS A 116 -23.17 -25.10 0.93
C CYS A 116 -24.21 -25.78 1.83
N GLY A 117 -25.44 -26.00 1.35
CA GLY A 117 -26.47 -26.73 2.09
C GLY A 117 -26.08 -28.19 2.40
N PHE A 118 -25.49 -28.90 1.43
CA PHE A 118 -24.96 -30.24 1.65
C PHE A 118 -23.71 -30.25 2.54
N ILE A 119 -22.77 -29.32 2.33
CA ILE A 119 -21.56 -29.23 3.18
C ILE A 119 -21.95 -28.93 4.64
N ALA A 120 -22.87 -27.99 4.88
CA ALA A 120 -23.34 -27.64 6.21
C ALA A 120 -24.02 -28.81 6.93
N GLU A 121 -24.82 -29.62 6.23
CA GLU A 121 -25.53 -30.76 6.81
C GLU A 121 -24.60 -31.96 7.10
N TYR A 122 -23.68 -32.29 6.20
CA TYR A 122 -22.86 -33.52 6.30
C TYR A 122 -21.45 -33.31 6.90
N GLN A 123 -20.85 -32.13 6.74
CA GLN A 123 -19.50 -31.82 7.23
C GLN A 123 -19.51 -30.74 8.32
N GLY A 124 -20.62 -30.00 8.46
CA GLY A 124 -20.78 -28.94 9.44
C GLY A 124 -20.39 -27.56 8.89
N TRP A 125 -20.96 -26.51 9.50
CA TRP A 125 -20.91 -25.13 9.00
C TRP A 125 -19.50 -24.57 8.75
N ARG A 126 -18.46 -25.05 9.46
CA ARG A 126 -17.07 -24.59 9.26
C ARG A 126 -16.52 -24.95 7.87
N TRP A 127 -16.89 -26.10 7.34
CA TRP A 127 -16.44 -26.56 6.02
C TRP A 127 -17.02 -25.75 4.86
N VAL A 128 -18.10 -25.00 5.11
CA VAL A 128 -18.65 -24.00 4.17
C VAL A 128 -17.65 -22.88 3.90
N PHE A 129 -16.69 -22.64 4.79
CA PHE A 129 -15.59 -21.68 4.57
C PHE A 129 -14.31 -22.35 4.03
N TYR A 130 -14.00 -23.57 4.46
CA TYR A 130 -12.77 -24.26 4.04
C TYR A 130 -12.79 -24.71 2.57
N TRP A 131 -13.91 -25.24 2.07
CA TRP A 131 -13.99 -25.68 0.67
C TRP A 131 -13.84 -24.51 -0.33
N PRO A 132 -14.52 -23.36 -0.16
CA PRO A 132 -14.26 -22.18 -0.98
C PRO A 132 -12.83 -21.66 -0.88
N ALA A 133 -12.19 -21.68 0.29
CA ALA A 133 -10.79 -21.26 0.42
C ALA A 133 -9.82 -22.15 -0.38
N ILE A 134 -10.05 -23.47 -0.41
CA ILE A 134 -9.27 -24.42 -1.21
C ILE A 134 -9.54 -24.18 -2.72
N PHE A 135 -10.80 -23.98 -3.10
CA PHE A 135 -11.18 -23.69 -4.49
C PHE A 135 -10.58 -22.37 -4.99
N LEU A 136 -10.63 -21.31 -4.16
CA LEU A 136 -10.03 -20.00 -4.44
C LEU A 136 -8.50 -20.12 -4.66
N ALA A 137 -7.81 -20.92 -3.85
CA ALA A 137 -6.37 -21.16 -4.04
C ALA A 137 -6.07 -21.87 -5.37
N PHE A 138 -6.90 -22.83 -5.79
CA PHE A 138 -6.77 -23.48 -7.10
C PHE A 138 -7.09 -22.52 -8.25
N VAL A 139 -8.18 -21.75 -8.17
CA VAL A 139 -8.58 -20.77 -9.19
C VAL A 139 -7.53 -19.67 -9.32
N PHE A 140 -6.95 -19.19 -8.22
CA PHE A 140 -5.85 -18.22 -8.25
C PHE A 140 -4.66 -18.75 -9.07
N VAL A 141 -4.22 -19.99 -8.83
CA VAL A 141 -3.14 -20.63 -9.60
C VAL A 141 -3.54 -20.85 -11.06
N PHE A 142 -4.80 -21.19 -11.34
CA PHE A 142 -5.30 -21.35 -12.71
C PHE A 142 -5.28 -20.02 -13.47
N LEU A 143 -5.84 -18.95 -12.91
CA LEU A 143 -5.88 -17.63 -13.54
C LEU A 143 -4.47 -17.07 -13.74
N PHE A 144 -3.58 -17.24 -12.76
CA PHE A 144 -2.16 -16.87 -12.87
C PHE A 144 -1.45 -17.55 -14.06
N LEU A 145 -1.88 -18.74 -14.48
CA LEU A 145 -1.28 -19.50 -15.58
C LEU A 145 -2.01 -19.38 -16.93
N PHE A 146 -3.29 -18.99 -16.94
CA PHE A 146 -4.15 -19.05 -18.15
C PHE A 146 -4.91 -17.75 -18.49
N MET A 147 -4.93 -16.73 -17.64
CA MET A 147 -5.60 -15.46 -17.92
C MET A 147 -4.70 -14.54 -18.78
N GLU A 148 -4.98 -14.46 -20.07
CA GLU A 148 -4.30 -13.53 -21.00
C GLU A 148 -4.95 -12.12 -20.94
N GLU A 149 -4.14 -11.07 -21.03
CA GLU A 149 -4.58 -9.65 -21.14
C GLU A 149 -5.46 -9.42 -22.39
N THR A 150 -6.57 -8.69 -22.23
CA THR A 150 -7.56 -8.41 -23.29
C THR A 150 -7.51 -6.98 -23.82
N ASN A 151 -6.91 -6.05 -23.09
CA ASN A 151 -6.88 -4.65 -23.47
C ASN A 151 -6.08 -4.44 -24.78
N TYR A 152 -6.74 -3.93 -25.82
CA TYR A 152 -6.16 -3.73 -27.14
C TYR A 152 -6.60 -2.43 -27.80
N ASN A 153 -5.63 -1.57 -28.12
CA ASN A 153 -5.86 -0.26 -28.73
C ASN A 153 -6.06 -0.36 -30.24
N ARG A 154 -7.27 -0.08 -30.72
CA ARG A 154 -7.59 0.00 -32.16
C ARG A 154 -7.46 1.45 -32.63
N VAL A 155 -6.62 1.69 -33.63
CA VAL A 155 -6.53 2.99 -34.31
C VAL A 155 -7.69 3.09 -35.30
N MET A 156 -8.62 4.02 -35.09
CA MET A 156 -9.65 4.32 -36.07
C MET A 156 -9.04 5.17 -37.19
N VAL A 157 -9.02 4.65 -38.41
CA VAL A 157 -8.74 5.45 -39.60
C VAL A 157 -9.97 6.35 -39.85
N PRO A 158 -9.82 7.67 -40.04
CA PRO A 158 -10.95 8.53 -40.37
C PRO A 158 -11.60 8.08 -41.68
N GLU A 159 -12.93 7.89 -41.68
CA GLU A 159 -13.67 7.71 -42.92
C GLU A 159 -13.51 8.97 -43.79
N ALA A 160 -12.90 8.80 -44.97
CA ALA A 160 -12.81 9.86 -45.94
C ALA A 160 -14.22 10.21 -46.42
N SER A 161 -14.66 11.43 -46.14
CA SER A 161 -15.96 11.95 -46.57
C SER A 161 -16.04 11.99 -48.11
N SER A 162 -16.59 10.94 -48.70
CA SER A 162 -16.79 10.82 -50.14
C SER A 162 -17.94 11.71 -50.60
N ASN A 163 -17.65 13.01 -50.76
CA ASN A 163 -18.47 13.93 -51.52
C ASN A 163 -18.60 13.42 -52.97
N VAL A 164 -19.73 12.80 -53.30
CA VAL A 164 -20.07 12.41 -54.68
C VAL A 164 -21.39 13.06 -55.06
N GLY A 165 -21.27 14.14 -55.85
CA GLY A 165 -22.39 14.69 -56.61
C GLY A 165 -22.80 13.77 -57.77
N PRO A 166 -23.99 13.99 -58.36
CA PRO A 166 -24.72 12.93 -59.06
C PRO A 166 -24.18 12.64 -60.47
N SER A 167 -24.16 11.36 -60.85
CA SER A 167 -24.18 10.91 -62.25
C SER A 167 -25.00 9.63 -62.40
N VAL A 168 -25.63 9.48 -63.56
CA VAL A 168 -26.76 8.58 -63.87
C VAL A 168 -26.29 7.32 -64.63
N SER A 169 -27.15 6.31 -64.77
CA SER A 169 -27.13 5.17 -65.72
C SER A 169 -26.21 3.97 -65.40
N GLU A 170 -26.51 2.72 -65.79
CA GLU A 170 -27.78 1.95 -65.97
C GLU A 170 -27.40 0.45 -66.21
N HIS A 171 -28.34 -0.47 -65.96
CA HIS A 171 -28.45 -1.83 -66.56
C HIS A 171 -27.45 -3.01 -66.27
N VAL A 172 -28.04 -4.09 -65.72
CA VAL A 172 -28.12 -5.50 -66.26
C VAL A 172 -27.11 -6.60 -65.82
N LEU A 173 -27.63 -7.46 -64.93
CA LEU A 173 -27.77 -8.94 -64.93
C LEU A 173 -26.62 -9.94 -65.29
N ASP A 174 -26.76 -11.09 -64.60
CA ASP A 174 -26.48 -12.48 -64.99
C ASP A 174 -25.12 -13.19 -64.71
N ASP A 175 -25.16 -13.96 -63.61
CA ASP A 175 -25.24 -15.45 -63.63
C ASP A 175 -23.97 -16.35 -63.72
N LYS A 176 -24.04 -17.43 -62.92
CA LYS A 176 -23.31 -18.71 -62.91
C LYS A 176 -21.81 -18.86 -62.61
N SER A 177 -21.59 -19.93 -61.85
CA SER A 177 -20.33 -20.55 -61.42
C SER A 177 -19.72 -21.47 -62.49
N HIS A 178 -18.39 -21.43 -62.66
CA HIS A 178 -17.44 -22.49 -62.23
C HIS A 178 -16.00 -22.22 -62.74
N PRO A 179 -14.96 -22.89 -62.18
CA PRO A 179 -13.60 -22.35 -62.15
C PRO A 179 -12.66 -22.95 -63.21
N VAL A 180 -11.68 -22.16 -63.66
CA VAL A 180 -10.34 -22.66 -64.02
C VAL A 180 -9.27 -21.64 -63.56
N LYS A 181 -8.10 -22.18 -63.17
CA LYS A 181 -6.87 -21.45 -62.85
C LYS A 181 -6.48 -20.47 -63.96
N GLU A 182 -5.90 -19.33 -63.61
CA GLU A 182 -4.91 -18.72 -64.51
C GLU A 182 -3.77 -18.01 -63.79
N THR A 183 -2.60 -18.07 -64.42
CA THR A 183 -1.35 -17.46 -63.98
C THR A 183 -1.27 -15.99 -64.39
N GLY A 184 -1.00 -15.13 -63.40
CA GLY A 184 -0.33 -13.85 -63.62
C GLY A 184 -1.24 -12.63 -63.84
N ARG A 185 -1.14 -11.67 -62.91
CA ARG A 185 -1.27 -10.24 -63.24
C ARG A 185 -0.53 -9.37 -62.21
N THR A 186 0.26 -8.45 -62.77
CA THR A 186 0.63 -7.12 -62.26
C THR A 186 0.35 -6.78 -60.80
N SER A 187 1.44 -6.57 -60.06
CA SER A 187 1.46 -5.91 -58.74
C SER A 187 0.97 -4.46 -58.84
N MET A 188 -0.20 -4.16 -58.28
CA MET A 188 -0.43 -2.84 -57.67
C MET A 188 0.23 -2.86 -56.28
N ALA A 189 0.88 -1.76 -55.91
CA ALA A 189 1.58 -1.66 -54.65
C ALA A 189 0.57 -1.43 -53.50
N GLU A 190 0.20 -2.49 -52.79
CA GLU A 190 -0.41 -2.37 -51.47
C GLU A 190 0.63 -1.86 -50.47
N ASN A 191 0.29 -0.79 -49.75
CA ASN A 191 1.09 -0.29 -48.64
C ASN A 191 1.07 -1.31 -47.49
N GLY A 192 2.08 -2.18 -47.44
CA GLY A 192 2.17 -3.23 -46.44
C GLY A 192 2.50 -2.69 -45.04
N GLU A 193 1.47 -2.45 -44.22
CA GLU A 193 1.64 -2.29 -42.78
C GLU A 193 2.24 -3.58 -42.17
N VAL A 194 3.39 -3.43 -41.51
CA VAL A 194 4.09 -4.56 -40.89
C VAL A 194 3.61 -4.74 -39.45
N TYR A 195 2.58 -5.56 -39.26
CA TYR A 195 2.12 -5.95 -37.92
C TYR A 195 3.21 -6.74 -37.17
N ALA A 196 3.25 -6.55 -35.85
CA ALA A 196 4.23 -7.24 -35.01
C ALA A 196 3.98 -8.75 -34.97
N ALA A 197 5.06 -9.54 -34.84
CA ALA A 197 4.95 -10.99 -34.69
C ALA A 197 4.06 -11.36 -33.48
N PRO A 198 3.25 -12.43 -33.55
CA PRO A 198 2.34 -12.80 -32.47
C PRO A 198 3.10 -13.04 -31.16
N LYS A 199 2.66 -12.40 -30.06
CA LYS A 199 3.33 -12.48 -28.75
C LYS A 199 3.50 -13.93 -28.30
N THR A 200 4.68 -14.27 -27.78
CA THR A 200 4.93 -15.60 -27.20
C THR A 200 4.13 -15.79 -25.90
N PHE A 201 3.83 -17.04 -25.51
CA PHE A 201 3.00 -17.33 -24.33
C PHE A 201 3.51 -16.64 -23.05
N ILE A 202 4.83 -16.66 -22.80
CA ILE A 202 5.44 -15.98 -21.63
C ILE A 202 5.29 -14.45 -21.71
N GLN A 203 5.38 -13.86 -22.90
CA GLN A 203 5.16 -12.41 -23.08
C GLN A 203 3.70 -12.00 -22.90
N LYS A 204 2.74 -12.89 -23.21
CA LYS A 204 1.32 -12.65 -22.95
C LYS A 204 0.99 -12.70 -21.46
N MET A 205 1.62 -13.62 -20.72
CA MET A 205 1.49 -13.78 -19.27
C MET A 205 2.40 -12.83 -18.46
N SER A 206 2.98 -11.79 -19.07
CA SER A 206 3.83 -10.84 -18.35
C SER A 206 2.98 -9.94 -17.44
N LEU A 207 3.10 -10.16 -16.12
CA LEU A 207 2.53 -9.33 -15.05
C LEU A 207 3.00 -7.87 -15.11
N TRP A 208 4.15 -7.63 -15.76
CA TRP A 208 4.75 -6.31 -15.90
C TRP A 208 4.72 -5.92 -17.37
N GLN A 209 3.63 -5.30 -17.79
CA GLN A 209 3.56 -4.49 -19.01
C GLN A 209 3.29 -3.05 -18.58
N PRO A 210 4.05 -2.05 -19.08
CA PRO A 210 3.75 -0.66 -18.80
C PRO A 210 2.39 -0.31 -19.41
N SER A 211 1.39 -0.10 -18.54
CA SER A 211 0.06 0.36 -18.94
C SER A 211 0.19 1.74 -19.60
N PRO A 212 -0.25 1.93 -20.86
CA PRO A 212 -0.11 3.22 -21.52
C PRO A 212 -1.14 4.21 -20.98
N GLY A 213 -0.68 5.14 -20.14
CA GLY A 213 -1.37 6.39 -19.85
C GLY A 213 -2.29 6.40 -18.61
N GLN A 214 -2.21 7.54 -17.91
CA GLN A 214 -3.03 8.00 -16.79
C GLN A 214 -2.78 7.38 -15.40
N ASN A 215 -2.68 8.27 -14.42
CA ASN A 215 -2.56 7.94 -13.01
C ASN A 215 -3.82 7.20 -12.52
N MET A 216 -3.66 6.04 -11.87
CA MET A 216 -4.80 5.27 -11.34
C MET A 216 -5.65 6.08 -10.35
N VAL A 217 -5.03 6.97 -9.56
CA VAL A 217 -5.73 7.91 -8.67
C VAL A 217 -6.62 8.89 -9.45
N GLN A 218 -6.17 9.36 -10.61
CA GLN A 218 -6.93 10.27 -11.47
C GLN A 218 -8.13 9.56 -12.11
N ARG A 219 -7.99 8.30 -12.54
CA ARG A 219 -9.12 7.48 -13.03
C ARG A 219 -10.13 7.18 -11.91
N ALA A 220 -9.66 6.89 -10.69
CA ALA A 220 -10.54 6.71 -9.53
C ALA A 220 -11.34 7.98 -9.20
N LEU A 221 -10.69 9.16 -9.18
CA LEU A 221 -11.37 10.45 -8.98
C LEU A 221 -12.32 10.80 -10.14
N ARG A 222 -11.94 10.50 -11.39
CA ARG A 222 -12.79 10.66 -12.58
C ARG A 222 -14.07 9.81 -12.49
N SER A 223 -13.96 8.57 -12.01
CA SER A 223 -15.11 7.66 -11.79
C SER A 223 -16.10 8.19 -10.75
N LEU A 224 -15.66 8.95 -9.74
CA LEU A 224 -16.56 9.64 -8.81
C LEU A 224 -17.33 10.78 -9.50
N SER A 225 -16.73 11.49 -10.47
CA SER A 225 -17.39 12.58 -11.17
C SER A 225 -18.61 12.11 -11.99
N PHE A 226 -18.60 10.86 -12.47
CA PHE A 226 -19.71 10.25 -13.22
C PHE A 226 -20.97 9.98 -12.38
N LEU A 227 -20.90 10.07 -11.03
CA LEU A 227 -22.10 10.07 -10.18
C LEU A 227 -23.05 11.24 -10.51
N SER A 228 -22.52 12.33 -11.07
CA SER A 228 -23.32 13.48 -11.52
C SER A 228 -24.06 13.26 -12.85
N TRP A 229 -23.81 12.16 -13.56
CA TRP A 229 -24.39 11.88 -14.88
C TRP A 229 -25.65 11.02 -14.74
N PRO A 230 -26.87 11.53 -15.04
CA PRO A 230 -28.12 10.81 -14.73
C PRO A 230 -28.24 9.42 -15.36
N VAL A 231 -27.68 9.24 -16.56
CA VAL A 231 -27.69 7.96 -17.30
C VAL A 231 -26.80 6.91 -16.63
N ILE A 232 -25.59 7.30 -16.18
CA ILE A 232 -24.64 6.40 -15.50
C ILE A 232 -25.16 6.07 -14.10
N PHE A 233 -25.65 7.07 -13.36
CA PHE A 233 -26.27 6.88 -12.06
C PHE A 233 -27.51 5.98 -12.16
N TYR A 234 -28.35 6.12 -13.19
CA TYR A 234 -29.49 5.25 -13.43
C TYR A 234 -29.06 3.79 -13.68
N ALA A 235 -28.01 3.54 -14.48
CA ALA A 235 -27.51 2.18 -14.68
C ALA A 235 -27.08 1.53 -13.35
N GLY A 236 -26.38 2.29 -12.49
CA GLY A 236 -26.02 1.88 -11.13
C GLY A 236 -27.22 1.60 -10.22
N PHE A 237 -28.19 2.52 -10.20
CA PHE A 237 -29.41 2.40 -9.42
C PHE A 237 -30.28 1.22 -9.87
N SER A 238 -30.41 1.03 -11.18
CA SER A 238 -31.15 -0.08 -11.78
C SER A 238 -30.51 -1.41 -11.40
N TYR A 239 -29.21 -1.58 -11.63
CA TYR A 239 -28.46 -2.77 -11.18
C TYR A 239 -28.66 -3.02 -9.68
N GLY A 240 -28.38 -2.02 -8.84
CA GLY A 240 -28.52 -2.11 -7.39
C GLY A 240 -29.92 -2.51 -6.94
N SER A 241 -30.96 -2.00 -7.61
CA SER A 241 -32.37 -2.34 -7.32
C SER A 241 -32.68 -3.82 -7.55
N TYR A 242 -32.10 -4.46 -8.57
CA TYR A 242 -32.30 -5.89 -8.83
C TYR A 242 -31.41 -6.77 -7.94
N LEU A 243 -30.24 -6.29 -7.54
CA LEU A 243 -29.37 -6.97 -6.57
C LEU A 243 -29.94 -6.94 -5.13
N ILE A 244 -30.69 -5.88 -4.77
CA ILE A 244 -31.44 -5.81 -3.50
C ILE A 244 -32.34 -7.04 -3.33
N TRP A 245 -33.08 -7.46 -4.36
CA TRP A 245 -34.02 -8.59 -4.24
C TRP A 245 -33.31 -9.93 -4.09
N PHE A 246 -32.10 -10.08 -4.65
CA PHE A 246 -31.22 -11.22 -4.38
C PHE A 246 -30.80 -11.27 -2.90
N ASN A 247 -30.33 -10.16 -2.32
CA ASN A 247 -29.97 -10.09 -0.90
C ASN A 247 -31.19 -10.40 0.00
N VAL A 248 -32.35 -9.84 -0.35
CA VAL A 248 -33.62 -10.05 0.37
C VAL A 248 -34.02 -11.52 0.36
N LEU A 249 -33.90 -12.19 -0.78
CA LEU A 249 -34.16 -13.63 -0.90
C LEU A 249 -33.20 -14.44 -0.04
N ASN A 250 -31.89 -14.18 -0.14
CA ASN A 250 -30.86 -14.94 0.57
C ASN A 250 -30.94 -14.81 2.09
N ALA A 251 -31.19 -13.59 2.59
CA ALA A 251 -31.33 -13.36 4.03
C ALA A 251 -32.60 -14.02 4.61
N THR A 252 -33.66 -14.20 3.79
CA THR A 252 -34.95 -14.73 4.27
C THR A 252 -35.17 -16.21 3.95
N SER A 253 -34.47 -16.81 2.98
CA SER A 253 -34.71 -18.20 2.54
C SER A 253 -34.54 -19.22 3.65
N SER A 254 -33.46 -19.13 4.43
CA SER A 254 -33.21 -20.07 5.53
C SER A 254 -34.20 -19.85 6.67
N ILE A 255 -34.69 -18.63 6.89
CA ILE A 255 -35.62 -18.31 7.97
C ILE A 255 -37.02 -18.84 7.62
N ILE A 256 -37.49 -18.58 6.40
CA ILE A 256 -38.81 -18.98 5.91
C ILE A 256 -38.90 -20.49 5.69
N LEU A 257 -37.94 -21.09 4.96
CA LEU A 257 -38.05 -22.50 4.56
C LEU A 257 -37.70 -23.48 5.69
N SER A 258 -36.82 -23.12 6.62
CA SER A 258 -36.54 -23.97 7.79
C SER A 258 -37.60 -23.83 8.89
N GLY A 259 -38.42 -22.78 8.85
CA GLY A 259 -39.52 -22.56 9.78
C GLY A 259 -40.77 -23.40 9.48
N GLU A 260 -41.68 -23.45 10.45
CA GLU A 260 -43.02 -23.99 10.26
C GLU A 260 -43.80 -23.13 9.23
N PRO A 261 -44.55 -23.70 8.28
CA PRO A 261 -44.90 -25.13 8.13
C PRO A 261 -43.93 -25.99 7.32
N TYR A 262 -42.91 -25.42 6.68
CA TYR A 262 -42.10 -26.13 5.67
C TYR A 262 -41.02 -27.04 6.26
N ASN A 263 -40.35 -26.61 7.34
CA ASN A 263 -39.38 -27.39 8.11
C ASN A 263 -38.26 -28.03 7.26
N PHE A 264 -37.76 -27.32 6.23
CA PHE A 264 -36.69 -27.81 5.37
C PHE A 264 -35.35 -27.89 6.14
N LYS A 265 -34.63 -28.99 5.96
CA LYS A 265 -33.23 -29.13 6.38
C LYS A 265 -32.30 -28.26 5.55
N SER A 266 -31.08 -28.03 6.03
CA SER A 266 -30.08 -27.21 5.32
C SER A 266 -29.79 -27.67 3.89
N SER A 267 -29.76 -28.98 3.60
CA SER A 267 -29.65 -29.48 2.22
C SER A 267 -30.89 -29.18 1.37
N MET A 268 -32.10 -29.21 1.94
CA MET A 268 -33.35 -28.90 1.24
C MET A 268 -33.54 -27.39 0.99
N VAL A 269 -33.09 -26.55 1.93
CA VAL A 269 -32.98 -25.09 1.73
C VAL A 269 -31.93 -24.78 0.66
N GLY A 270 -30.80 -25.52 0.63
CA GLY A 270 -29.85 -25.44 -0.47
C GLY A 270 -30.49 -25.82 -1.81
N LEU A 271 -31.18 -26.96 -1.86
CA LEU A 271 -31.78 -27.51 -3.08
C LEU A 271 -32.86 -26.61 -3.70
N SER A 272 -33.58 -25.79 -2.91
CA SER A 272 -34.58 -24.86 -3.45
C SER A 272 -33.99 -23.82 -4.41
N TYR A 273 -32.70 -23.47 -4.26
CA TYR A 273 -31.98 -22.59 -5.19
C TYR A 273 -31.79 -23.16 -6.60
N THR A 274 -32.12 -24.43 -6.82
CA THR A 274 -32.19 -25.01 -8.17
C THR A 274 -33.19 -24.25 -9.04
N SER A 275 -34.30 -23.74 -8.48
CA SER A 275 -35.25 -22.91 -9.23
C SER A 275 -34.66 -21.54 -9.58
N CYS A 276 -33.83 -20.96 -8.71
CA CYS A 276 -33.08 -19.74 -9.03
C CYS A 276 -32.14 -19.97 -10.20
N CYS A 277 -31.41 -21.09 -10.22
CA CYS A 277 -30.52 -21.44 -11.32
C CYS A 277 -31.28 -21.55 -12.66
N ILE A 278 -32.45 -22.21 -12.66
CA ILE A 278 -33.34 -22.28 -13.84
C ILE A 278 -33.81 -20.86 -14.23
N GLY A 279 -34.20 -20.04 -13.25
CA GLY A 279 -34.58 -18.64 -13.45
C GLY A 279 -33.50 -17.81 -14.14
N VAL A 280 -32.24 -17.93 -13.71
CA VAL A 280 -31.10 -17.26 -14.35
C VAL A 280 -30.83 -17.79 -15.75
N ILE A 281 -30.91 -19.10 -16.01
CA ILE A 281 -30.75 -19.67 -17.37
C ILE A 281 -31.77 -19.05 -18.33
N VAL A 282 -33.05 -19.04 -17.94
CA VAL A 282 -34.12 -18.43 -18.76
C VAL A 282 -33.93 -16.91 -18.87
N GLY A 283 -33.48 -16.26 -17.78
CA GLY A 283 -33.21 -14.83 -17.73
C GLY A 283 -32.13 -14.39 -18.72
N ALA A 284 -31.00 -15.10 -18.76
CA ALA A 284 -29.89 -14.85 -19.68
C ALA A 284 -30.28 -15.05 -21.15
N LEU A 285 -31.08 -16.10 -21.45
CA LEU A 285 -31.58 -16.34 -22.81
C LEU A 285 -32.53 -15.23 -23.30
N VAL A 286 -33.32 -14.65 -22.39
CA VAL A 286 -34.22 -13.52 -22.69
C VAL A 286 -33.45 -12.19 -22.74
N SER A 287 -32.51 -11.94 -21.83
CA SER A 287 -31.80 -10.67 -21.74
C SER A 287 -30.77 -10.46 -22.86
N GLY A 288 -30.19 -11.53 -23.41
CA GLY A 288 -29.42 -11.48 -24.65
C GLY A 288 -30.34 -11.45 -25.89
N ASN A 289 -30.76 -12.64 -26.35
CA ASN A 289 -31.33 -12.82 -27.68
C ASN A 289 -32.61 -12.01 -27.96
N PHE A 290 -33.52 -11.92 -26.99
CA PHE A 290 -34.78 -11.19 -27.17
C PHE A 290 -34.58 -9.66 -27.07
N SER A 291 -33.64 -9.19 -26.25
CA SER A 291 -33.27 -7.77 -26.15
C SER A 291 -32.69 -7.24 -27.46
N ASP A 292 -31.73 -7.96 -28.05
CA ASP A 292 -31.10 -7.55 -29.31
C ASP A 292 -32.10 -7.59 -30.47
N TRP A 293 -32.94 -8.64 -30.56
CA TRP A 293 -34.03 -8.72 -31.54
C TRP A 293 -35.02 -7.54 -31.43
N LEU A 294 -35.45 -7.20 -30.21
CA LEU A 294 -36.39 -6.10 -29.98
C LEU A 294 -35.76 -4.76 -30.36
N THR A 295 -34.49 -4.56 -30.02
CA THR A 295 -33.75 -3.32 -30.31
C THR A 295 -33.60 -3.10 -31.82
N ILE A 296 -33.21 -4.13 -32.58
CA ILE A 296 -33.14 -4.09 -34.05
C ILE A 296 -34.53 -3.81 -34.65
N LYS A 297 -35.58 -4.44 -34.13
CA LYS A 297 -36.96 -4.22 -34.60
C LYS A 297 -37.45 -2.79 -34.36
N LEU A 298 -37.10 -2.19 -33.23
CA LEU A 298 -37.40 -0.79 -32.92
C LEU A 298 -36.58 0.18 -33.78
N ALA A 299 -35.28 -0.10 -34.00
CA ALA A 299 -34.44 0.68 -34.90
C ALA A 299 -34.95 0.67 -36.36
N ARG A 300 -35.39 -0.50 -36.87
CA ARG A 300 -36.05 -0.62 -38.20
C ARG A 300 -37.33 0.21 -38.29
N ARG A 301 -38.10 0.33 -37.20
CA ARG A 301 -39.29 1.20 -37.13
C ARG A 301 -38.93 2.70 -37.01
N ASN A 302 -37.70 3.01 -36.62
CA ASN A 302 -37.17 4.36 -36.42
C ASN A 302 -36.19 4.77 -37.53
N ASN A 303 -36.52 4.47 -38.80
CA ASN A 303 -35.72 4.82 -39.99
C ASN A 303 -34.24 4.35 -39.93
N GLY A 304 -33.96 3.20 -39.30
CA GLY A 304 -32.60 2.66 -39.16
C GLY A 304 -31.78 3.30 -38.03
N ILE A 305 -32.37 4.20 -37.24
CA ILE A 305 -31.70 4.88 -36.12
C ILE A 305 -31.92 4.09 -34.82
N MET A 306 -30.85 3.49 -34.31
CA MET A 306 -30.84 2.80 -33.02
C MET A 306 -30.50 3.78 -31.90
N GLU A 307 -31.45 4.00 -30.99
CA GLU A 307 -31.25 4.77 -29.76
C GLU A 307 -31.06 3.82 -28.56
N ALA A 308 -30.12 4.13 -27.66
CA ALA A 308 -29.83 3.30 -26.48
C ALA A 308 -31.06 2.99 -25.62
N GLU A 309 -32.02 3.92 -25.51
CA GLU A 309 -33.28 3.72 -24.76
C GLU A 309 -34.15 2.58 -25.31
N HIS A 310 -33.99 2.16 -26.57
CA HIS A 310 -34.72 1.02 -27.12
C HIS A 310 -34.44 -0.28 -26.35
N ARG A 311 -33.25 -0.43 -25.75
CA ARG A 311 -32.86 -1.58 -24.92
C ARG A 311 -33.54 -1.64 -23.56
N LEU A 312 -34.20 -0.56 -23.12
CA LEU A 312 -34.87 -0.52 -21.82
C LEU A 312 -36.27 -1.17 -21.83
N TRP A 313 -36.89 -1.37 -23.00
CA TRP A 313 -38.25 -1.92 -23.09
C TRP A 313 -38.48 -3.30 -22.43
N PRO A 314 -37.53 -4.26 -22.41
CA PRO A 314 -37.71 -5.52 -21.70
C PRO A 314 -37.88 -5.37 -20.17
N PHE A 315 -37.51 -4.24 -19.55
CA PHE A 315 -37.82 -3.96 -18.14
C PHE A 315 -39.32 -3.95 -17.82
N ALA A 316 -40.19 -3.79 -18.83
CA ALA A 316 -41.64 -3.92 -18.66
C ALA A 316 -42.05 -5.30 -18.07
N ILE A 317 -41.28 -6.36 -18.32
CA ILE A 317 -41.49 -7.68 -17.72
C ILE A 317 -41.21 -7.63 -16.20
N CYS A 318 -40.12 -6.96 -15.79
CA CYS A 318 -39.74 -6.81 -14.39
C CYS A 318 -40.77 -6.03 -13.56
N VAL A 319 -41.42 -5.00 -14.15
CA VAL A 319 -42.49 -4.22 -13.47
C VAL A 319 -43.63 -5.10 -12.95
N VAL A 320 -43.94 -6.22 -13.62
CA VAL A 320 -44.98 -7.16 -13.19
C VAL A 320 -44.40 -8.31 -12.37
N MET A 321 -43.28 -8.89 -12.82
CA MET A 321 -42.71 -10.09 -12.18
C MET A 321 -42.08 -9.83 -10.81
N VAL A 322 -41.42 -8.68 -10.59
CA VAL A 322 -40.82 -8.36 -9.29
C VAL A 322 -41.87 -8.28 -8.17
N PRO A 323 -42.90 -7.41 -8.24
CA PRO A 323 -43.92 -7.35 -7.18
C PRO A 323 -44.70 -8.65 -7.02
N GLY A 324 -45.06 -9.31 -8.13
CA GLY A 324 -45.77 -10.59 -8.09
C GLY A 324 -45.00 -11.68 -7.35
N SER A 325 -43.68 -11.74 -7.56
CA SER A 325 -42.82 -12.74 -6.91
C SER A 325 -42.51 -12.39 -5.45
N LEU A 326 -42.31 -11.11 -5.11
CA LEU A 326 -42.15 -10.68 -3.71
C LEU A 326 -43.40 -10.95 -2.87
N ILE A 327 -44.60 -10.70 -3.42
CA ILE A 327 -45.88 -11.02 -2.78
C ILE A 327 -46.01 -12.54 -2.59
N LEU A 328 -45.75 -13.34 -3.64
CA LEU A 328 -45.85 -14.80 -3.55
C LEU A 328 -44.85 -15.41 -2.57
N TRP A 329 -43.66 -14.82 -2.44
CA TRP A 329 -42.65 -15.23 -1.46
C TRP A 329 -43.09 -14.90 -0.03
N GLY A 330 -43.36 -13.63 0.29
CA GLY A 330 -43.62 -13.21 1.68
C GLY A 330 -45.05 -13.42 2.18
N VAL A 331 -46.06 -13.06 1.38
CA VAL A 331 -47.47 -13.28 1.75
C VAL A 331 -47.81 -14.78 1.64
N GLY A 332 -47.21 -15.48 0.68
CA GLY A 332 -47.30 -16.94 0.57
C GLY A 332 -46.65 -17.67 1.75
N ALA A 333 -45.48 -17.21 2.23
CA ALA A 333 -44.88 -17.71 3.47
C ALA A 333 -45.84 -17.56 4.66
N GLN A 334 -46.36 -16.34 4.89
CA GLN A 334 -47.25 -16.03 6.01
C GLN A 334 -48.52 -16.89 6.05
N HIS A 335 -49.07 -17.25 4.87
CA HIS A 335 -50.32 -18.03 4.76
C HIS A 335 -50.09 -19.53 4.57
N GLY A 336 -48.85 -20.03 4.69
CA GLY A 336 -48.55 -21.46 4.55
C GLY A 336 -48.81 -22.03 3.15
N VAL A 337 -48.68 -21.21 2.10
CA VAL A 337 -48.87 -21.65 0.71
C VAL A 337 -47.89 -22.77 0.37
N HIS A 338 -48.35 -23.85 -0.28
CA HIS A 338 -47.53 -25.02 -0.61
C HIS A 338 -46.15 -24.63 -1.17
N TRP A 339 -45.08 -25.22 -0.62
CA TRP A 339 -43.67 -24.83 -0.81
C TRP A 339 -43.28 -24.57 -2.28
N PHE A 340 -43.88 -25.29 -3.23
CA PHE A 340 -43.69 -25.09 -4.67
C PHE A 340 -43.94 -23.63 -5.10
N GLY A 341 -44.94 -22.95 -4.54
CA GLY A 341 -45.23 -21.54 -4.84
C GLY A 341 -44.10 -20.60 -4.43
N LEU A 342 -43.49 -20.85 -3.27
CA LEU A 342 -42.32 -20.10 -2.81
C LEU A 342 -41.09 -20.40 -3.68
N VAL A 343 -40.83 -21.68 -3.98
CA VAL A 343 -39.73 -22.09 -4.87
C VAL A 343 -39.90 -21.53 -6.28
N PHE A 344 -41.13 -21.41 -6.79
CA PHE A 344 -41.43 -20.72 -8.04
C PHE A 344 -41.15 -19.21 -7.95
N ALA A 345 -41.54 -18.56 -6.85
CA ALA A 345 -41.22 -17.15 -6.60
C ALA A 345 -39.70 -16.88 -6.54
N MET A 346 -38.91 -17.78 -5.92
CA MET A 346 -37.44 -17.73 -5.95
C MET A 346 -36.90 -17.73 -7.39
N GLY A 347 -37.41 -18.61 -8.24
CA GLY A 347 -37.02 -18.69 -9.66
C GLY A 347 -37.40 -17.45 -10.47
N CYS A 348 -38.60 -16.91 -10.26
CA CYS A 348 -39.05 -15.69 -10.92
C CYS A 348 -38.25 -14.44 -10.47
N LEU A 349 -37.86 -14.35 -9.20
CA LEU A 349 -36.97 -13.28 -8.72
C LEU A 349 -35.56 -13.40 -9.33
N ALA A 350 -35.01 -14.61 -9.38
CA ALA A 350 -33.72 -14.87 -10.01
C ALA A 350 -33.73 -14.53 -11.51
N PHE A 351 -34.81 -14.85 -12.22
CA PHE A 351 -35.04 -14.42 -13.60
C PHE A 351 -35.00 -12.89 -13.73
N THR A 352 -35.78 -12.15 -12.92
CA THR A 352 -35.78 -10.67 -12.98
C THR A 352 -34.45 -10.06 -12.59
N SER A 353 -33.69 -10.71 -11.69
CA SER A 353 -32.35 -10.26 -11.28
C SER A 353 -31.36 -10.40 -12.43
N ALA A 354 -31.31 -11.56 -13.10
CA ALA A 354 -30.45 -11.78 -14.27
C ALA A 354 -30.78 -10.81 -15.43
N VAL A 355 -32.07 -10.65 -15.73
CA VAL A 355 -32.54 -9.70 -16.76
C VAL A 355 -32.14 -8.26 -16.41
N GLY A 356 -32.40 -7.84 -15.17
CA GLY A 356 -32.14 -6.47 -14.74
C GLY A 356 -30.66 -6.08 -14.72
N ILE A 357 -29.81 -7.00 -14.27
CA ILE A 357 -28.34 -6.87 -14.33
C ILE A 357 -27.87 -6.68 -15.76
N THR A 358 -28.21 -7.63 -16.66
CA THR A 358 -27.76 -7.62 -18.06
C THR A 358 -28.16 -6.32 -18.77
N LEU A 359 -29.43 -5.89 -18.63
CA LEU A 359 -29.96 -4.72 -19.32
C LEU A 359 -29.39 -3.40 -18.79
N SER A 360 -29.08 -3.33 -17.49
CA SER A 360 -28.47 -2.13 -16.89
C SER A 360 -27.05 -1.89 -17.41
N VAL A 361 -26.24 -2.96 -17.50
CA VAL A 361 -24.87 -2.91 -18.03
C VAL A 361 -24.88 -2.62 -19.53
N ASN A 362 -25.74 -3.30 -20.31
CA ASN A 362 -25.88 -3.01 -21.74
C ASN A 362 -26.29 -1.54 -21.98
N TYR A 363 -27.33 -1.02 -21.31
CA TYR A 363 -27.75 0.38 -21.48
C TYR A 363 -26.63 1.40 -21.20
N LEU A 364 -25.73 1.13 -20.25
CA LEU A 364 -24.54 1.95 -20.03
C LEU A 364 -23.58 1.89 -21.23
N ILE A 365 -23.21 0.68 -21.67
CA ILE A 365 -22.25 0.44 -22.75
C ILE A 365 -22.76 1.05 -24.07
N ASP A 366 -24.05 0.88 -24.38
CA ASP A 366 -24.65 1.46 -25.58
C ASP A 366 -24.80 2.98 -25.49
N SER A 367 -24.89 3.58 -24.29
CA SER A 367 -24.95 5.03 -24.11
C SER A 367 -23.57 5.72 -24.20
N TYR A 368 -22.53 5.08 -23.65
CA TYR A 368 -21.20 5.67 -23.48
C TYR A 368 -20.07 4.64 -23.66
N HIS A 369 -20.01 4.03 -24.85
CA HIS A 369 -19.09 2.92 -25.16
C HIS A 369 -17.61 3.22 -24.82
N ASP A 370 -17.09 4.38 -25.21
CA ASP A 370 -15.65 4.68 -25.16
C ASP A 370 -15.08 4.91 -23.75
N ILE A 371 -15.96 5.25 -22.79
CA ILE A 371 -15.63 5.44 -21.36
C ILE A 371 -16.22 4.33 -20.47
N SER A 372 -16.83 3.30 -21.06
CA SER A 372 -17.59 2.27 -20.36
C SER A 372 -16.80 1.63 -19.22
N GLY A 373 -15.50 1.37 -19.39
CA GLY A 373 -14.65 0.82 -18.32
C GLY A 373 -14.54 1.68 -17.06
N ASP A 374 -14.40 3.01 -17.18
CA ASP A 374 -14.38 3.90 -16.00
C ASP A 374 -15.81 4.11 -15.44
N ALA A 375 -16.83 4.08 -16.29
CA ALA A 375 -18.23 4.26 -15.88
C ALA A 375 -18.84 3.02 -15.18
N ILE A 376 -18.38 1.81 -15.53
CA ILE A 376 -18.76 0.56 -14.85
C ILE A 376 -18.32 0.61 -13.38
N VAL A 377 -17.13 1.16 -13.06
CA VAL A 377 -16.68 1.34 -11.67
C VAL A 377 -17.68 2.20 -10.87
N THR A 378 -18.24 3.24 -11.48
CA THR A 378 -19.30 4.07 -10.87
C THR A 378 -20.60 3.28 -10.65
N VAL A 379 -21.01 2.44 -11.61
CA VAL A 379 -22.17 1.54 -11.49
C VAL A 379 -21.98 0.55 -10.35
N ILE A 380 -20.79 -0.03 -10.20
CA ILE A 380 -20.44 -0.94 -9.10
C ILE A 380 -20.46 -0.22 -7.74
N LEU A 381 -19.95 1.00 -7.66
CA LEU A 381 -20.00 1.80 -6.43
C LEU A 381 -21.46 2.03 -5.97
N VAL A 382 -22.36 2.40 -6.89
CA VAL A 382 -23.79 2.58 -6.58
C VAL A 382 -24.44 1.26 -6.19
N ARG A 383 -24.23 0.17 -6.96
CA ARG A 383 -24.84 -1.15 -6.69
C ARG A 383 -24.40 -1.72 -5.34
N ASN A 384 -23.12 -1.61 -5.01
CA ASN A 384 -22.56 -2.14 -3.77
C ASN A 384 -23.00 -1.30 -2.55
N THR A 385 -23.17 0.01 -2.70
CA THR A 385 -23.72 0.88 -1.64
C THR A 385 -25.18 0.56 -1.33
N MET A 386 -26.02 0.36 -2.36
CA MET A 386 -27.43 -0.05 -2.20
C MET A 386 -27.55 -1.45 -1.59
N SER A 387 -26.71 -2.38 -2.05
CA SER A 387 -26.60 -3.75 -1.53
C SER A 387 -26.21 -3.78 -0.04
N PHE A 388 -25.21 -2.97 0.36
CA PHE A 388 -24.80 -2.82 1.76
C PHE A 388 -25.93 -2.29 2.63
N ALA A 389 -26.61 -1.21 2.19
CA ALA A 389 -27.70 -0.59 2.96
C ALA A 389 -28.85 -1.55 3.27
N ILE A 390 -29.30 -2.37 2.29
CA ILE A 390 -30.39 -3.31 2.54
C ILE A 390 -29.97 -4.48 3.46
N SER A 391 -28.71 -4.93 3.40
CA SER A 391 -28.23 -6.03 4.24
C SER A 391 -28.29 -5.73 5.74
N TYR A 392 -28.15 -4.46 6.13
CA TYR A 392 -28.41 -4.01 7.52
C TYR A 392 -29.89 -3.70 7.78
N GLY A 393 -30.61 -3.20 6.78
CA GLY A 393 -32.02 -2.81 6.92
C GLY A 393 -33.03 -3.96 6.96
N ILE A 394 -32.72 -5.12 6.36
CA ILE A 394 -33.72 -6.17 6.18
C ILE A 394 -34.15 -6.86 7.47
N THR A 395 -33.22 -7.18 8.38
CA THR A 395 -33.57 -7.90 9.61
C THR A 395 -34.51 -7.08 10.49
N PRO A 396 -34.25 -5.78 10.77
CA PRO A 396 -35.22 -4.90 11.43
C PRO A 396 -36.55 -4.76 10.66
N TRP A 397 -36.50 -4.61 9.33
CA TRP A 397 -37.71 -4.46 8.52
C TRP A 397 -38.63 -5.69 8.61
N LEU A 398 -38.04 -6.88 8.73
CA LEU A 398 -38.75 -8.13 8.89
C LEU A 398 -39.30 -8.33 10.31
N THR A 399 -38.51 -8.00 11.36
CA THR A 399 -38.94 -8.14 12.75
C THR A 399 -40.09 -7.21 13.12
N ASP A 400 -40.10 -6.00 12.57
CA ASP A 400 -41.00 -4.93 13.01
C ASP A 400 -42.35 -4.98 12.29
N LEU A 401 -42.39 -5.42 11.02
CA LEU A 401 -43.61 -5.47 10.20
C LEU A 401 -44.16 -6.89 9.98
N GLY A 402 -43.35 -7.93 10.20
CA GLY A 402 -43.66 -9.32 9.85
C GLY A 402 -43.66 -9.59 8.34
N TYR A 403 -43.68 -10.87 7.95
CA TYR A 403 -43.50 -11.29 6.54
C TYR A 403 -44.48 -10.61 5.58
N GLN A 404 -45.78 -10.61 5.89
CA GLN A 404 -46.81 -10.09 4.99
C GLN A 404 -46.61 -8.59 4.70
N ASN A 405 -46.51 -7.74 5.71
CA ASN A 405 -46.43 -6.30 5.49
C ASN A 405 -45.06 -5.89 4.93
N CYS A 406 -43.98 -6.51 5.41
CA CYS A 406 -42.63 -6.29 4.89
C CYS A 406 -42.57 -6.56 3.37
N PHE A 407 -43.05 -7.72 2.92
CA PHE A 407 -43.00 -8.09 1.50
C PHE A 407 -44.04 -7.38 0.62
N ILE A 408 -45.18 -6.93 1.16
CA ILE A 408 -46.09 -6.02 0.45
C ILE A 408 -45.41 -4.66 0.22
N SER A 409 -44.78 -4.08 1.25
CA SER A 409 -44.02 -2.84 1.09
C SER A 409 -42.85 -3.00 0.11
N ALA A 410 -42.10 -4.10 0.22
CA ALA A 410 -41.03 -4.45 -0.72
C ALA A 410 -41.53 -4.57 -2.17
N ALA A 411 -42.71 -5.17 -2.39
CA ALA A 411 -43.31 -5.29 -3.72
C ALA A 411 -43.63 -3.93 -4.35
N PHE A 412 -44.22 -2.99 -3.59
CA PHE A 412 -44.47 -1.63 -4.10
C PHE A 412 -43.18 -0.84 -4.35
N VAL A 413 -42.18 -0.97 -3.49
CA VAL A 413 -40.84 -0.38 -3.70
C VAL A 413 -40.18 -0.96 -4.94
N GLY A 414 -40.19 -2.29 -5.11
CA GLY A 414 -39.64 -2.98 -6.28
C GLY A 414 -40.37 -2.66 -7.57
N MET A 415 -41.69 -2.49 -7.53
CA MET A 415 -42.47 -2.02 -8.68
C MET A 415 -42.07 -0.58 -9.06
N THR A 416 -41.95 0.32 -8.07
CA THR A 416 -41.56 1.72 -8.30
C THR A 416 -40.15 1.82 -8.85
N ALA A 417 -39.18 1.11 -8.27
CA ALA A 417 -37.81 1.02 -8.78
C ALA A 417 -37.76 0.45 -10.22
N SER A 418 -38.55 -0.60 -10.49
CA SER A 418 -38.66 -1.19 -11.83
C SER A 418 -39.34 -0.26 -12.85
N MET A 419 -40.15 0.73 -12.43
CA MET A 419 -40.76 1.71 -13.33
C MET A 419 -39.84 2.87 -13.73
N VAL A 420 -38.69 3.07 -13.07
CA VAL A 420 -37.80 4.23 -13.33
C VAL A 420 -37.28 4.25 -14.78
N PHE A 421 -37.22 3.10 -15.46
CA PHE A 421 -36.88 3.05 -16.89
C PHE A 421 -37.81 3.91 -17.76
N LEU A 422 -39.09 4.10 -17.39
CA LEU A 422 -40.03 4.95 -18.13
C LEU A 422 -39.60 6.44 -18.10
N VAL A 423 -38.96 6.88 -17.02
CA VAL A 423 -38.36 8.21 -16.93
C VAL A 423 -37.19 8.31 -17.91
N MET A 424 -36.40 7.26 -18.05
CA MET A 424 -35.28 7.20 -18.99
C MET A 424 -35.74 7.07 -20.46
N ILE A 425 -36.81 6.34 -20.77
CA ILE A 425 -37.46 6.36 -22.08
C ILE A 425 -37.88 7.79 -22.47
N LYS A 426 -38.39 8.58 -21.51
CA LYS A 426 -38.90 9.93 -21.79
C LYS A 426 -37.83 11.03 -21.80
N TYR A 427 -36.82 10.95 -20.92
CA TYR A 427 -35.84 12.01 -20.69
C TYR A 427 -34.38 11.60 -20.95
N GLY A 428 -34.08 10.30 -21.13
CA GLY A 428 -32.72 9.77 -21.33
C GLY A 428 -31.99 10.43 -22.49
N LYS A 429 -32.64 10.54 -23.65
CA LYS A 429 -32.12 11.27 -24.82
C LYS A 429 -31.76 12.73 -24.51
N SER A 430 -32.54 13.43 -23.68
CA SER A 430 -32.23 14.80 -23.25
C SER A 430 -31.00 14.85 -22.33
N PHE A 431 -30.82 13.86 -21.45
CA PHE A 431 -29.62 13.73 -20.62
C PHE A 431 -28.37 13.38 -21.45
N ARG A 432 -28.49 12.50 -22.46
CA ARG A 432 -27.40 12.18 -23.42
C ARG A 432 -27.00 13.41 -24.24
N VAL A 433 -27.96 14.20 -24.74
CA VAL A 433 -27.67 15.48 -25.44
C VAL A 433 -26.94 16.48 -24.52
N LYS A 434 -27.38 16.65 -23.27
CA LYS A 434 -26.72 17.58 -22.32
C LYS A 434 -25.30 17.17 -21.92
N SER A 435 -24.96 15.88 -22.03
CA SER A 435 -23.63 15.35 -21.73
C SER A 435 -22.75 15.17 -22.97
N ALA A 436 -23.29 15.34 -24.19
CA ALA A 436 -22.61 15.08 -25.45
C ALA A 436 -21.29 15.84 -25.59
N ALA A 437 -21.27 17.16 -25.38
CA ALA A 437 -20.06 17.97 -25.51
C ALA A 437 -18.95 17.51 -24.53
N LYS A 438 -19.31 17.21 -23.28
CA LYS A 438 -18.37 16.73 -22.26
C LYS A 438 -17.92 15.29 -22.52
N TYR A 439 -18.78 14.45 -23.09
CA TYR A 439 -18.41 13.11 -23.56
C TYR A 439 -17.39 13.19 -24.69
N GLU A 440 -17.65 14.02 -25.71
CA GLU A 440 -16.77 14.19 -26.87
C GLU A 440 -15.40 14.76 -26.47
N GLU A 441 -15.36 15.73 -25.56
CA GLU A 441 -14.12 16.26 -24.95
C GLU A 441 -13.30 15.15 -24.27
N LEU A 442 -13.95 14.34 -23.42
CA LEU A 442 -13.30 13.22 -22.72
C LEU A 442 -12.78 12.15 -23.69
N VAL A 443 -13.56 11.79 -24.71
CA VAL A 443 -13.17 10.80 -25.72
C VAL A 443 -12.04 11.32 -26.60
N LYS A 444 -12.08 12.60 -27.03
CA LYS A 444 -10.98 13.22 -27.79
C LYS A 444 -9.70 13.34 -26.96
N GLY A 445 -9.80 13.67 -25.67
CA GLY A 445 -8.65 13.68 -24.76
C GLY A 445 -8.01 12.30 -24.63
N ASP A 446 -8.81 11.26 -24.36
CA ASP A 446 -8.31 9.89 -24.28
C ASP A 446 -7.78 9.37 -25.63
N GLN A 447 -8.41 9.72 -26.76
CA GLN A 447 -7.93 9.35 -28.10
C GLN A 447 -6.63 10.07 -28.47
N ALA A 448 -6.48 11.36 -28.19
CA ALA A 448 -5.24 12.10 -28.44
C ALA A 448 -4.08 11.51 -27.63
N GLN A 449 -4.30 11.20 -26.34
CA GLN A 449 -3.33 10.52 -25.49
C GLN A 449 -2.99 9.10 -25.99
N ARG A 450 -3.95 8.40 -26.62
CA ARG A 450 -3.73 7.07 -27.23
C ARG A 450 -2.97 7.13 -28.55
N VAL A 451 -3.24 8.10 -29.43
CA VAL A 451 -2.52 8.29 -30.71
C VAL A 451 -1.06 8.68 -30.47
N LEU A 452 -0.83 9.55 -29.48
CA LEU A 452 0.48 9.75 -28.85
C LEU A 452 1.13 8.41 -28.50
N ASN A 453 0.50 7.64 -27.59
CA ASN A 453 1.13 6.47 -26.99
C ASN A 453 1.33 5.34 -28.02
N ALA A 454 0.61 5.39 -29.15
CA ALA A 454 0.80 4.52 -30.30
C ALA A 454 1.96 4.98 -31.20
N HIS A 455 2.14 6.29 -31.45
CA HIS A 455 3.31 6.80 -32.17
C HIS A 455 4.62 6.51 -31.42
N LEU A 456 4.62 6.65 -30.08
CA LEU A 456 5.72 6.23 -29.21
C LEU A 456 5.96 4.71 -29.18
N LYS A 457 5.04 3.89 -29.71
CA LYS A 457 5.16 2.42 -29.75
C LYS A 457 5.49 1.87 -31.14
N HIS A 458 5.08 2.54 -32.22
CA HIS A 458 5.38 2.09 -33.58
C HIS A 458 6.86 2.27 -33.98
N SER A 459 7.63 3.01 -33.21
CA SER A 459 9.10 3.00 -33.22
C SER A 459 9.70 1.65 -32.77
N GLU A 460 8.97 0.78 -32.06
CA GLU A 460 9.46 -0.52 -31.54
C GLU A 460 8.90 -1.74 -32.30
N VAL A 461 9.31 -1.96 -33.56
CA VAL A 461 8.97 -3.21 -34.29
C VAL A 461 10.02 -4.31 -34.06
N PRO A 462 9.65 -5.50 -33.55
CA PRO A 462 10.60 -6.56 -33.22
C PRO A 462 11.07 -7.34 -34.44
N LYS A 463 12.34 -7.15 -34.86
CA LYS A 463 13.00 -7.98 -35.89
C LYS A 463 14.18 -8.77 -35.32
N ALA A 464 13.88 -9.94 -34.77
CA ALA A 464 14.88 -10.92 -34.37
C ALA A 464 14.52 -12.34 -34.83
N GLN A 465 14.64 -12.62 -36.13
CA GLN A 465 15.21 -13.88 -36.66
C GLN A 465 15.34 -13.87 -38.20
N GLN A 466 16.45 -14.42 -38.70
CA GLN A 466 16.78 -14.71 -40.12
C GLN A 466 16.84 -13.46 -41.06
N ARG A 467 18.00 -12.94 -41.45
CA ARG A 467 19.15 -13.64 -42.08
C ARG A 467 20.48 -12.90 -41.84
N ARG A 468 21.60 -13.62 -42.05
CA ARG A 468 22.98 -13.19 -41.72
C ARG A 468 23.69 -12.44 -42.85
N LYS A 469 24.61 -11.55 -42.45
CA LYS A 469 25.83 -11.06 -43.16
C LYS A 469 25.68 -10.32 -44.50
N LYS A 470 26.04 -9.03 -44.48
CA LYS A 470 27.39 -8.54 -44.87
C LYS A 470 27.55 -7.05 -44.50
N CYS A 471 28.78 -6.66 -44.14
CA CYS A 471 29.46 -5.36 -44.34
C CYS A 471 30.33 -5.00 -43.13
N ASP A 472 31.63 -4.84 -43.41
CA ASP A 472 32.69 -4.58 -42.44
C ASP A 472 33.42 -3.27 -42.88
N GLU A 473 33.26 -2.15 -42.16
CA GLU A 473 34.06 -0.92 -42.31
C GLU A 473 34.28 -0.25 -40.93
N LYS A 474 35.50 0.17 -40.57
CA LYS A 474 35.79 0.99 -39.37
C LYS A 474 35.54 2.49 -39.61
N LEU A 475 35.29 3.21 -38.52
CA LEU A 475 35.09 4.67 -38.45
C LEU A 475 36.28 5.40 -37.74
N PRO A 476 36.36 6.75 -37.74
CA PRO A 476 37.61 7.46 -38.05
C PRO A 476 38.43 8.02 -36.86
N VAL A 477 39.71 8.28 -37.15
CA VAL A 477 40.66 9.00 -36.27
C VAL A 477 40.80 10.45 -36.74
N CYS A 478 40.91 11.43 -35.83
CA CYS A 478 41.10 12.83 -36.23
C CYS A 478 42.47 13.10 -36.87
N ASP A 479 42.52 14.01 -37.85
CA ASP A 479 43.68 14.21 -38.73
C ASP A 479 44.98 14.53 -37.99
N ALA A 480 44.91 15.28 -36.88
CA ALA A 480 46.08 15.63 -36.08
C ALA A 480 46.72 14.40 -35.37
N CYS A 481 45.92 13.40 -34.99
CA CYS A 481 46.41 12.16 -34.38
C CYS A 481 46.91 11.18 -35.45
N SER A 482 46.25 11.15 -36.61
CA SER A 482 46.72 10.45 -37.81
C SER A 482 48.14 10.90 -38.20
N PHE A 483 48.38 12.21 -38.25
CA PHE A 483 49.68 12.78 -38.62
C PHE A 483 50.78 12.57 -37.56
N SER A 484 50.42 12.42 -36.27
CA SER A 484 51.38 12.32 -35.16
C SER A 484 51.57 10.91 -34.58
N LYS A 485 50.82 9.91 -35.07
CA LYS A 485 50.84 8.50 -34.61
C LYS A 485 50.61 8.30 -33.11
N ARG A 486 49.93 9.23 -32.43
CA ARG A 486 49.53 9.09 -31.02
C ARG A 486 48.06 8.65 -30.93
N ASN A 487 47.72 7.89 -29.89
CA ASN A 487 46.32 7.55 -29.61
C ASN A 487 45.54 8.83 -29.32
N CYS A 488 44.39 8.99 -29.99
CA CYS A 488 43.53 10.15 -29.81
C CYS A 488 42.93 10.16 -28.40
N GLN A 489 43.13 11.25 -27.65
CA GLN A 489 42.55 11.46 -26.32
C GLN A 489 41.31 12.37 -26.34
N TRP A 490 40.84 12.74 -27.52
CA TRP A 490 39.64 13.56 -27.71
C TRP A 490 38.37 12.72 -27.53
N PRO A 491 37.25 13.29 -27.05
CA PRO A 491 35.99 12.55 -26.93
C PRO A 491 35.48 12.05 -28.28
N SER A 492 34.91 10.85 -28.29
CA SER A 492 34.23 10.25 -29.43
C SER A 492 32.75 10.61 -29.46
N SER A 493 32.08 10.36 -30.59
CA SER A 493 30.61 10.38 -30.69
C SER A 493 29.95 9.46 -29.66
N SER A 494 30.62 8.38 -29.25
CA SER A 494 30.12 7.43 -28.23
C SER A 494 30.27 7.92 -26.79
N ASP A 495 31.13 8.91 -26.52
CA ASP A 495 31.20 9.60 -25.23
C ASP A 495 30.05 10.65 -25.07
N LEU A 496 29.24 10.86 -26.11
CA LEU A 496 28.09 11.77 -26.15
C LEU A 496 26.72 11.04 -26.28
N LEU A 497 26.71 9.71 -26.17
CA LEU A 497 25.51 8.89 -26.32
C LEU A 497 24.76 8.69 -24.98
N ASP A 498 23.54 9.20 -24.88
CA ASP A 498 22.59 8.82 -23.83
C ASP A 498 22.14 7.36 -24.02
N ARG A 499 22.29 6.52 -22.99
CA ARG A 499 21.89 5.10 -23.09
C ARG A 499 20.39 4.84 -23.04
N ARG A 500 19.57 5.78 -22.56
CA ARG A 500 18.11 5.75 -22.82
C ARG A 500 17.84 5.75 -24.33
N TYR A 501 18.75 6.34 -25.10
CA TYR A 501 18.72 6.38 -26.57
C TYR A 501 19.49 5.26 -27.27
N ALA A 502 20.42 4.58 -26.59
CA ALA A 502 21.05 3.35 -27.10
C ALA A 502 20.06 2.17 -27.14
N SER A 503 18.97 2.23 -26.36
CA SER A 503 17.79 1.38 -26.47
C SER A 503 16.77 1.82 -27.51
N HIS A 504 16.86 3.05 -28.04
CA HIS A 504 15.93 3.55 -29.05
C HIS A 504 16.32 3.02 -30.44
N SER A 505 15.34 2.49 -31.17
CA SER A 505 15.49 1.73 -32.42
C SER A 505 16.21 2.45 -33.57
N ASP A 506 16.15 3.79 -33.63
CA ASP A 506 16.62 4.62 -34.76
C ASP A 506 18.00 5.30 -34.53
N SER A 507 18.73 4.93 -33.48
CA SER A 507 20.01 5.55 -33.14
C SER A 507 21.12 5.25 -34.16
N ARG A 508 21.56 6.28 -34.90
CA ARG A 508 22.49 6.17 -36.05
C ARG A 508 23.98 6.02 -35.69
N HIS A 509 24.34 5.89 -34.42
CA HIS A 509 25.72 6.11 -33.93
C HIS A 509 26.46 4.83 -33.47
N ARG A 510 26.22 3.68 -34.09
CA ARG A 510 26.89 2.41 -33.75
C ARG A 510 27.95 2.03 -34.77
N GLU A 511 29.23 2.05 -34.37
CA GLU A 511 30.36 1.86 -35.30
C GLU A 511 30.84 0.39 -35.48
N PRO A 512 31.44 0.01 -36.64
CA PRO A 512 31.75 -1.39 -37.02
C PRO A 512 33.27 -1.74 -37.11
N VAL A 513 33.57 -3.00 -37.50
CA VAL A 513 34.93 -3.56 -37.73
C VAL A 513 35.15 -3.84 -39.24
N ASN A 514 36.38 -4.15 -39.69
CA ASN A 514 36.94 -3.80 -41.03
C ASN A 514 36.89 -4.82 -42.20
N GLU A 515 36.74 -4.24 -43.41
CA GLU A 515 37.31 -4.58 -44.74
C GLU A 515 36.67 -5.67 -45.64
N PRO A 516 36.73 -5.55 -47.01
CA PRO A 516 37.05 -4.38 -47.85
C PRO A 516 36.07 -4.10 -49.04
N LYS A 517 36.21 -2.90 -49.64
CA LYS A 517 35.48 -2.39 -50.83
C LYS A 517 35.88 -3.08 -52.14
N PRO A 518 35.01 -3.08 -53.18
CA PRO A 518 35.09 -2.07 -54.28
C PRO A 518 33.69 -1.67 -54.83
N GLU A 519 33.46 -0.68 -55.70
CA GLU A 519 34.15 0.54 -56.18
C GLU A 519 33.08 1.43 -56.90
N HIS A 520 33.29 2.76 -56.93
CA HIS A 520 32.76 3.81 -57.84
C HIS A 520 31.35 3.70 -58.52
N ILE A 521 30.57 4.79 -58.64
CA ILE A 521 30.79 5.89 -59.61
C ILE A 521 30.23 7.25 -59.13
N THR A 522 30.89 8.31 -59.60
CA THR A 522 30.72 9.77 -59.38
C THR A 522 29.52 10.44 -60.06
N THR A 523 28.97 11.56 -59.53
CA THR A 523 29.22 12.95 -60.04
C THR A 523 28.49 14.06 -59.22
N PRO A 524 28.94 15.35 -59.25
CA PRO A 524 28.44 16.44 -58.37
C PRO A 524 27.94 17.73 -59.08
N ILE A 525 27.10 18.55 -58.41
CA ILE A 525 26.66 19.94 -58.73
C ILE A 525 26.14 20.57 -57.40
N GLU A 526 26.12 21.88 -57.05
CA GLU A 526 27.10 23.00 -57.03
C GLU A 526 26.56 24.08 -56.02
N ASP A 527 27.31 25.17 -55.73
CA ASP A 527 27.00 26.16 -54.67
C ASP A 527 26.13 27.37 -55.08
N GLY A 528 25.36 27.91 -54.11
CA GLY A 528 25.26 29.37 -53.87
C GLY A 528 23.94 30.12 -54.13
N GLN A 529 23.35 30.71 -53.08
CA GLN A 529 22.75 32.07 -53.11
C GLN A 529 22.47 32.63 -51.70
N ILE A 530 22.57 33.97 -51.56
CA ILE A 530 22.39 34.77 -50.34
C ILE A 530 21.18 35.69 -50.53
N TRP A 531 20.37 35.95 -49.50
CA TRP A 531 19.48 37.12 -49.42
C TRP A 531 19.42 37.70 -48.00
N ALA A 532 19.14 39.01 -47.90
CA ALA A 532 19.20 39.81 -46.66
C ALA A 532 17.93 40.67 -46.48
N GLY A 533 17.59 41.02 -45.23
CA GLY A 533 16.45 41.88 -44.85
C GLY A 533 16.54 42.35 -43.38
N PRO A 534 15.89 43.47 -42.97
CA PRO A 534 16.46 44.36 -41.95
C PRO A 534 15.83 44.31 -40.54
N VAL A 535 16.57 44.90 -39.58
CA VAL A 535 16.21 45.17 -38.18
C VAL A 535 15.43 46.50 -38.05
N GLN A 536 14.47 46.60 -37.13
CA GLN A 536 13.88 47.86 -36.65
C GLN A 536 13.63 47.84 -35.13
N ASP A 537 13.85 48.99 -34.48
CA ASP A 537 13.77 49.22 -33.03
C ASP A 537 12.33 49.37 -32.50
N ILE A 538 12.10 48.96 -31.25
CA ILE A 538 11.06 49.53 -30.36
C ILE A 538 11.66 49.81 -28.98
N GLN A 539 11.25 50.94 -28.39
CA GLN A 539 11.92 51.64 -27.30
C GLN A 539 11.65 51.09 -25.88
N GLN A 540 12.52 51.50 -24.95
CA GLN A 540 12.30 51.41 -23.50
C GLN A 540 11.34 52.52 -23.03
N ASP A 541 10.43 52.18 -22.12
CA ASP A 541 9.88 53.09 -21.11
C ASP A 541 9.58 52.29 -19.81
N ALA A 542 9.64 52.94 -18.65
CA ALA A 542 9.76 52.28 -17.34
C ALA A 542 8.54 52.50 -16.41
N VAL A 543 8.65 52.01 -15.15
CA VAL A 543 7.81 52.25 -13.94
C VAL A 543 6.71 51.18 -13.65
N PRO A 544 6.46 50.72 -12.39
CA PRO A 544 7.29 50.71 -11.17
C PRO A 544 7.44 49.30 -10.52
N ILE A 545 8.26 49.20 -9.46
CA ILE A 545 8.31 48.05 -8.56
C ILE A 545 7.16 48.13 -7.54
N ILE A 546 6.27 47.13 -7.51
CA ILE A 546 5.39 46.79 -6.38
C ILE A 546 5.42 45.27 -6.20
N ALA A 547 5.57 44.78 -4.97
CA ALA A 547 5.55 43.36 -4.66
C ALA A 547 4.11 42.89 -4.38
N HIS A 548 3.66 41.82 -5.06
CA HIS A 548 2.56 40.95 -4.62
C HIS A 548 2.55 39.60 -5.36
N ASP A 549 2.22 38.55 -4.60
CA ASP A 549 1.71 37.19 -4.88
C ASP A 549 2.08 36.39 -6.15
N ASP A 550 2.37 35.11 -5.89
CA ASP A 550 2.47 34.02 -6.86
C ASP A 550 1.18 33.89 -7.69
N SER A 551 1.23 34.30 -8.96
CA SER A 551 0.15 34.14 -9.92
C SER A 551 0.68 33.79 -11.32
N GLU A 552 -0.14 33.07 -12.09
CA GLU A 552 0.27 32.28 -13.25
C GLU A 552 0.82 33.12 -14.41
N TRP A 553 2.06 32.82 -14.83
CA TRP A 553 2.62 33.31 -16.09
C TRP A 553 2.34 32.31 -17.23
N ILE A 554 1.48 32.72 -18.17
CA ILE A 554 1.25 31.97 -19.43
C ILE A 554 2.56 31.89 -20.21
N HIS A 555 2.91 30.70 -20.69
CA HIS A 555 4.22 30.47 -21.31
C HIS A 555 4.25 31.00 -22.76
N PRO A 556 5.31 31.71 -23.19
CA PRO A 556 5.39 32.23 -24.57
C PRO A 556 5.33 31.15 -25.67
N LEU A 557 5.72 29.90 -25.33
CA LEU A 557 5.56 28.75 -26.24
C LEU A 557 4.08 28.42 -26.48
N ASP A 558 3.21 28.58 -25.48
CA ASP A 558 1.79 28.23 -25.59
C ASP A 558 1.08 29.21 -26.56
N LEU A 559 1.40 30.51 -26.50
CA LEU A 559 0.91 31.51 -27.47
C LEU A 559 1.35 31.23 -28.91
N VAL A 560 2.59 30.77 -29.12
CA VAL A 560 3.12 30.47 -30.46
C VAL A 560 2.55 29.16 -31.01
N LEU A 561 2.24 28.19 -30.13
CA LEU A 561 1.59 26.94 -30.50
C LEU A 561 0.09 27.09 -30.78
N GLU A 562 -0.58 28.09 -30.20
CA GLU A 562 -1.95 28.49 -30.60
C GLU A 562 -1.99 29.17 -31.98
N ALA A 563 -0.92 29.84 -32.40
CA ALA A 563 -0.83 30.57 -33.66
C ALA A 563 -0.47 29.66 -34.86
N GLY A 564 -1.40 28.77 -35.23
CA GLY A 564 -1.20 27.71 -36.25
C GLY A 564 -1.04 28.14 -37.72
N ALA A 565 -0.08 29.02 -38.06
CA ALA A 565 0.21 29.43 -39.43
C ALA A 565 1.71 29.46 -39.77
N ALA A 566 2.07 28.88 -40.93
CA ALA A 566 3.40 28.86 -41.55
C ALA A 566 4.54 28.08 -40.83
N HIS A 567 4.50 26.74 -40.99
CA HIS A 567 5.57 25.78 -40.61
C HIS A 567 7.01 26.15 -41.04
N GLY A 568 7.18 27.02 -42.05
CA GLY A 568 8.50 27.47 -42.52
C GLY A 568 9.13 28.60 -41.69
N ALA A 569 8.33 29.54 -41.20
CA ALA A 569 8.81 30.68 -40.41
C ALA A 569 9.01 30.28 -38.93
N VAL A 570 8.01 29.58 -38.37
CA VAL A 570 7.99 29.10 -36.98
C VAL A 570 9.25 28.30 -36.63
N ASN A 571 9.83 27.52 -37.57
CA ASN A 571 11.05 26.74 -37.32
C ASN A 571 12.28 27.58 -36.95
N HIS A 572 12.39 28.84 -37.42
CA HIS A 572 13.52 29.70 -37.08
C HIS A 572 13.24 30.50 -35.80
N ASP A 573 12.02 31.01 -35.66
CA ASP A 573 11.58 31.74 -34.47
C ASP A 573 11.56 30.86 -33.20
N LEU A 574 11.25 29.57 -33.33
CA LEU A 574 11.22 28.63 -32.21
C LEU A 574 12.62 28.29 -31.68
N GLU A 575 13.63 28.15 -32.54
CA GLU A 575 15.02 27.97 -32.09
C GLU A 575 15.52 29.21 -31.31
N LEU A 576 15.08 30.40 -31.72
CA LEU A 576 15.38 31.66 -31.04
C LEU A 576 14.65 31.77 -29.69
N LEU A 577 13.37 31.37 -29.63
CA LEU A 577 12.55 31.34 -28.42
C LEU A 577 13.09 30.36 -27.37
N LEU A 578 13.47 29.13 -27.77
CA LEU A 578 14.07 28.13 -26.87
C LEU A 578 15.42 28.64 -26.31
N SER A 579 16.23 29.25 -27.18
CA SER A 579 17.51 29.87 -26.80
C SER A 579 17.33 31.01 -25.77
N ARG A 580 16.33 31.86 -25.98
CA ARG A 580 16.01 32.98 -25.08
C ARG A 580 15.43 32.49 -23.75
N HIS A 581 14.52 31.52 -23.77
CA HIS A 581 13.93 30.96 -22.56
C HIS A 581 14.97 30.32 -21.63
N PHE A 582 15.98 29.64 -22.19
CA PHE A 582 17.12 29.14 -21.42
C PHE A 582 17.89 30.26 -20.71
N ALA A 583 18.18 31.34 -21.44
CA ALA A 583 18.88 32.51 -20.92
C ALA A 583 18.10 33.28 -19.84
N ASP A 584 16.76 33.19 -19.84
CA ASP A 584 15.91 33.87 -18.84
C ASP A 584 15.61 33.00 -17.60
N ARG A 585 15.47 31.68 -17.74
CA ARG A 585 14.92 30.80 -16.68
C ARG A 585 15.86 29.73 -16.12
N TYR A 586 16.85 29.27 -16.90
CA TYR A 586 17.67 28.09 -16.53
C TYR A 586 19.17 28.36 -16.49
N PHE A 587 19.63 29.51 -16.98
CA PHE A 587 21.05 29.91 -16.94
C PHE A 587 21.66 29.90 -15.52
N SER A 588 20.85 30.14 -14.49
CA SER A 588 21.27 30.09 -13.08
C SER A 588 21.68 28.70 -12.61
N LEU A 589 21.26 27.62 -13.31
CA LEU A 589 21.63 26.23 -13.01
C LEU A 589 23.03 25.86 -13.53
N LEU A 590 23.59 26.63 -14.47
CA LEU A 590 24.97 26.48 -14.94
C LEU A 590 26.00 27.08 -13.96
N LEU A 591 25.55 27.88 -13.00
CA LEU A 591 26.38 28.49 -11.97
C LEU A 591 26.08 27.87 -10.60
N LEU A 592 27.14 27.68 -9.84
CA LEU A 592 27.09 27.08 -8.50
C LEU A 592 26.39 28.03 -7.50
N PRO A 593 25.80 27.53 -6.40
CA PRO A 593 24.69 28.20 -5.68
C PRO A 593 24.95 29.56 -5.02
N SER A 594 26.14 30.14 -5.17
CA SER A 594 26.57 31.36 -4.45
C SER A 594 27.56 32.25 -5.21
N CYS A 595 27.49 32.29 -6.55
CA CYS A 595 28.27 33.23 -7.37
C CYS A 595 28.00 34.70 -6.96
N HIS A 596 29.04 35.54 -6.92
CA HIS A 596 28.90 36.94 -6.51
C HIS A 596 28.23 37.80 -7.60
N ARG A 597 27.19 38.56 -7.23
CA ARG A 597 26.23 39.23 -8.14
C ARG A 597 26.86 40.07 -9.26
N GLY A 598 27.93 40.80 -8.98
CA GLY A 598 28.64 41.59 -10.00
C GLY A 598 29.31 40.77 -11.12
N PHE A 599 29.53 39.46 -10.93
CA PHE A 599 30.06 38.57 -11.97
C PHE A 599 28.95 37.88 -12.77
N HIS A 600 27.83 37.56 -12.11
CA HIS A 600 26.63 36.98 -12.72
C HIS A 600 26.15 37.84 -13.90
N ASP A 601 26.04 39.15 -13.69
CA ASP A 601 25.45 40.06 -14.67
C ASP A 601 26.41 40.33 -15.86
N GLY A 602 27.73 40.41 -15.62
CA GLY A 602 28.72 40.55 -16.68
C GLY A 602 28.88 39.28 -17.54
N TRP A 603 28.83 38.11 -16.91
CA TRP A 603 28.93 36.81 -17.58
C TRP A 603 27.72 36.52 -18.49
N LEU A 604 26.52 36.95 -18.09
CA LEU A 604 25.30 36.84 -18.89
C LEU A 604 25.43 37.57 -20.23
N ILE A 605 25.93 38.81 -20.20
CA ILE A 605 26.10 39.68 -21.37
C ILE A 605 27.11 39.06 -22.35
N ASP A 606 28.24 38.55 -21.84
CA ASP A 606 29.26 37.87 -22.64
C ASP A 606 28.70 36.63 -23.34
N ILE A 607 27.90 35.80 -22.65
CA ILE A 607 27.30 34.59 -23.25
C ILE A 607 26.31 34.94 -24.35
N GLN A 608 25.41 35.91 -24.12
CA GLN A 608 24.43 36.34 -25.13
C GLN A 608 25.13 36.83 -26.41
N HIS A 609 26.22 37.58 -26.29
CA HIS A 609 27.02 38.04 -27.43
C HIS A 609 27.78 36.88 -28.13
N LEU A 610 28.24 35.89 -27.37
CA LEU A 610 28.94 34.72 -27.91
C LEU A 610 28.02 33.74 -28.65
N MET A 611 26.74 33.61 -28.26
CA MET A 611 25.75 32.76 -28.96
C MET A 611 25.54 33.16 -30.41
N VAL A 612 25.48 34.48 -30.68
CA VAL A 612 25.25 35.02 -32.03
C VAL A 612 26.48 34.81 -32.93
N THR A 613 27.68 34.75 -32.34
CA THR A 613 28.95 34.72 -33.06
C THR A 613 29.53 33.31 -33.24
N HIS A 614 29.23 32.35 -32.34
CA HIS A 614 29.83 31.00 -32.35
C HIS A 614 28.77 29.88 -32.37
N LYS A 615 28.61 29.24 -33.54
CA LYS A 615 27.58 28.18 -33.76
C LYS A 615 27.70 26.98 -32.82
N SER A 616 28.91 26.64 -32.36
CA SER A 616 29.15 25.54 -31.42
C SER A 616 28.49 25.77 -30.05
N LEU A 617 28.52 27.00 -29.53
CA LEU A 617 27.86 27.37 -28.28
C LEU A 617 26.34 27.33 -28.42
N TYR A 618 25.82 27.83 -29.55
CA TYR A 618 24.41 27.82 -29.89
C TYR A 618 23.81 26.40 -29.90
N TYR A 619 24.39 25.45 -30.64
CA TYR A 619 23.89 24.07 -30.65
C TYR A 619 24.02 23.38 -29.29
N SER A 620 25.05 23.70 -28.50
CA SER A 620 25.21 23.15 -27.14
C SER A 620 24.05 23.55 -26.22
N MET A 621 23.60 24.82 -26.27
CA MET A 621 22.50 25.28 -25.42
C MET A 621 21.12 24.89 -25.97
N LEU A 622 20.95 24.80 -27.30
CA LEU A 622 19.73 24.26 -27.91
C LEU A 622 19.45 22.82 -27.47
N ALA A 623 20.47 21.96 -27.46
CA ALA A 623 20.37 20.60 -26.93
C ALA A 623 20.06 20.57 -25.42
N CYS A 624 20.71 21.44 -24.62
CA CYS A 624 20.43 21.50 -23.18
C CYS A 624 18.96 21.89 -22.91
N SER A 625 18.47 22.94 -23.58
CA SER A 625 17.09 23.45 -23.46
C SER A 625 16.07 22.39 -23.84
N ALA A 626 16.28 21.74 -24.99
CA ALA A 626 15.41 20.67 -25.47
C ALA A 626 15.33 19.49 -24.49
N SER A 627 16.44 19.12 -23.83
CA SER A 627 16.45 18.02 -22.87
C SER A 627 15.56 18.23 -21.64
N HIS A 628 15.31 19.49 -21.23
CA HIS A 628 14.41 19.78 -20.09
C HIS A 628 12.93 19.66 -20.46
N TYR A 629 12.55 20.04 -21.69
CA TYR A 629 11.18 19.87 -22.20
C TYR A 629 10.78 18.40 -22.43
N MET A 630 11.72 17.45 -22.39
CA MET A 630 11.42 16.01 -22.43
C MET A 630 10.74 15.49 -21.15
N ASN A 631 10.79 16.25 -20.04
CA ASN A 631 10.15 15.88 -18.76
C ASN A 631 8.73 16.46 -18.59
N ASP A 632 8.19 17.15 -19.61
CA ASP A 632 6.87 17.76 -19.60
C ASP A 632 5.77 16.72 -19.89
N GLU A 633 4.58 16.81 -19.29
CA GLU A 633 3.49 15.85 -19.53
C GLU A 633 2.88 15.95 -20.95
N SER A 634 3.11 17.06 -21.66
CA SER A 634 2.62 17.25 -23.02
C SER A 634 3.56 16.66 -24.08
N TRP A 635 3.14 15.54 -24.64
CA TRP A 635 3.89 14.80 -25.66
C TRP A 635 4.31 15.57 -26.90
N TYR A 636 3.47 16.49 -27.38
CA TYR A 636 3.77 17.26 -28.57
C TYR A 636 4.99 18.16 -28.34
N ARG A 637 5.16 18.65 -27.10
CA ARG A 637 6.37 19.37 -26.67
C ARG A 637 7.57 18.43 -26.55
N GLN A 638 7.38 17.18 -26.10
CA GLN A 638 8.44 16.17 -26.04
C GLN A 638 8.98 15.81 -27.45
N ASP A 639 8.12 15.49 -28.41
CA ASP A 639 8.50 15.01 -29.75
C ASP A 639 9.18 16.12 -30.57
N LEU A 640 8.70 17.36 -30.42
CA LEU A 640 9.33 18.55 -30.99
C LEU A 640 10.70 18.82 -30.34
N ALA A 641 10.80 18.75 -29.01
CA ALA A 641 12.07 18.86 -28.30
C ALA A 641 13.06 17.77 -28.71
N LEU A 642 12.60 16.53 -28.91
CA LEU A 642 13.39 15.39 -29.40
C LEU A 642 14.03 15.67 -30.76
N MET A 643 13.26 16.26 -31.68
CA MET A 643 13.73 16.65 -33.01
C MET A 643 14.84 17.70 -32.94
N TYR A 644 14.63 18.78 -32.16
CA TYR A 644 15.64 19.82 -31.97
C TYR A 644 16.89 19.33 -31.24
N TYR A 645 16.71 18.47 -30.23
CA TYR A 645 17.81 17.82 -29.50
C TYR A 645 18.68 16.97 -30.42
N SER A 646 18.08 16.06 -31.20
CA SER A 646 18.79 15.20 -32.14
C SER A 646 19.53 16.01 -33.22
N LYS A 647 18.88 17.05 -33.77
CA LYS A 647 19.49 18.01 -34.70
C LYS A 647 20.72 18.69 -34.06
N ALA A 648 20.57 19.23 -32.85
CA ALA A 648 21.63 19.96 -32.15
C ALA A 648 22.85 19.07 -31.81
N VAL A 649 22.64 17.85 -31.30
CA VAL A 649 23.72 16.90 -30.99
C VAL A 649 24.46 16.46 -32.26
N LYS A 650 23.74 16.20 -33.36
CA LYS A 650 24.33 15.83 -34.66
C LYS A 650 25.22 16.94 -35.23
N GLU A 651 24.71 18.17 -35.26
CA GLU A 651 25.48 19.31 -35.78
C GLU A 651 26.67 19.65 -34.86
N LEU A 652 26.52 19.54 -33.54
CA LEU A 652 27.62 19.68 -32.57
C LEU A 652 28.71 18.61 -32.81
N SER A 653 28.34 17.34 -33.01
CA SER A 653 29.29 16.26 -33.33
C SER A 653 30.01 16.49 -34.67
N THR A 654 29.32 17.08 -35.65
CA THR A 654 29.88 17.36 -36.98
C THR A 654 30.88 18.53 -36.93
N LEU A 655 30.54 19.59 -36.17
CA LEU A 655 31.45 20.69 -35.87
C LEU A 655 32.69 20.19 -35.11
N LEU A 656 32.51 19.39 -34.05
CA LEU A 656 33.64 18.83 -33.28
C LEU A 656 34.58 17.96 -34.13
N ALA A 657 34.08 17.27 -35.15
CA ALA A 657 34.89 16.48 -36.08
C ALA A 657 35.71 17.32 -37.07
N THR A 658 35.24 18.53 -37.41
CA THR A 658 35.86 19.41 -38.43
C THR A 658 36.84 20.45 -37.87
N VAL A 659 36.84 20.70 -36.55
CA VAL A 659 37.66 21.74 -35.91
C VAL A 659 39.13 21.31 -35.75
N SER A 660 39.87 21.37 -36.86
CA SER A 660 41.35 21.37 -36.88
C SER A 660 41.96 22.75 -37.17
N ARG A 661 41.15 23.73 -37.61
CA ARG A 661 41.62 25.08 -37.98
C ARG A 661 40.76 26.21 -37.38
N HIS A 662 41.21 26.68 -36.22
CA HIS A 662 41.06 28.06 -35.72
C HIS A 662 39.63 28.59 -35.45
N GLU A 663 39.03 28.14 -34.35
CA GLU A 663 38.29 29.03 -33.44
C GLU A 663 38.79 28.81 -32.00
N ASN A 664 39.00 29.91 -31.27
CA ASN A 664 39.55 30.01 -29.91
C ASN A 664 38.83 31.23 -29.28
N HIS A 665 38.55 31.34 -27.98
CA HIS A 665 38.96 30.54 -26.82
C HIS A 665 37.70 30.10 -26.08
N ASN A 666 37.79 29.04 -25.28
CA ASN A 666 36.67 28.52 -24.48
C ASN A 666 35.47 27.94 -25.26
N ALA A 667 35.52 27.97 -26.61
CA ALA A 667 34.58 27.34 -27.54
C ALA A 667 34.38 25.82 -27.34
N LEU A 668 35.19 25.20 -26.50
CA LEU A 668 35.08 23.81 -26.03
C LEU A 668 35.11 23.66 -24.51
N LEU A 669 35.47 24.72 -23.79
CA LEU A 669 35.82 24.66 -22.37
C LEU A 669 34.65 24.26 -21.49
N MET A 670 33.44 24.43 -22.02
CA MET A 670 32.26 23.88 -21.43
C MET A 670 31.55 22.98 -22.47
N SER A 671 31.16 23.54 -23.62
CA SER A 671 30.14 23.02 -24.57
C SER A 671 28.92 22.25 -23.98
N VAL A 672 28.28 22.55 -22.84
CA VAL A 672 28.53 23.52 -21.75
C VAL A 672 28.51 22.76 -20.41
N ILE A 673 29.70 22.30 -19.96
CA ILE A 673 29.94 21.06 -19.19
C ILE A 673 29.20 19.85 -19.84
N LEU A 674 29.11 19.92 -21.17
CA LEU A 674 28.96 18.86 -22.16
C LEU A 674 27.94 17.72 -21.88
N LEU A 675 26.74 17.92 -21.33
CA LEU A 675 25.87 19.10 -21.31
C LEU A 675 25.28 19.27 -19.89
N TYR A 676 26.02 19.94 -19.01
CA TYR A 676 26.02 19.76 -17.55
C TYR A 676 25.54 18.37 -17.08
N LEU A 677 26.24 17.33 -17.56
CA LEU A 677 25.98 15.92 -17.26
C LEU A 677 24.62 15.38 -17.77
N HIS A 678 24.14 16.02 -18.84
CA HIS A 678 23.20 15.57 -19.87
C HIS A 678 21.78 15.14 -19.41
N GLY A 679 21.21 15.89 -18.46
CA GLY A 679 19.81 15.74 -18.04
C GLY A 679 19.60 15.27 -16.60
N CYS A 680 20.69 15.13 -15.83
CA CYS A 680 20.65 14.89 -14.39
C CYS A 680 20.36 16.24 -13.68
N LEU A 681 19.25 16.42 -12.98
CA LEU A 681 18.80 15.64 -11.81
C LEU A 681 17.46 14.88 -12.01
N GLY A 682 17.17 14.36 -13.21
CA GLY A 682 15.99 13.51 -13.47
C GLY A 682 16.23 12.00 -13.30
N TRP A 683 15.17 11.22 -13.02
CA TRP A 683 15.23 9.75 -12.94
C TRP A 683 15.68 9.12 -14.28
N GLY A 684 16.77 8.33 -14.26
CA GLY A 684 17.08 7.34 -15.31
C GLY A 684 18.51 7.31 -15.87
N THR A 685 19.34 8.33 -15.68
CA THR A 685 20.66 8.49 -16.35
C THR A 685 21.89 8.33 -15.45
N ALA A 686 21.72 7.98 -14.18
CA ALA A 686 22.78 7.88 -13.16
C ALA A 686 24.06 7.14 -13.62
N ASN A 687 23.92 6.08 -14.42
CA ASN A 687 25.01 5.20 -14.84
C ASN A 687 25.99 5.82 -15.86
N ASP A 688 25.61 6.91 -16.53
CA ASP A 688 26.45 7.53 -17.58
C ASP A 688 27.23 8.77 -17.07
N ILE A 689 26.89 9.27 -15.89
CA ILE A 689 27.55 10.44 -15.26
C ILE A 689 29.07 10.28 -15.10
N PRO A 690 29.62 9.15 -14.58
CA PRO A 690 31.07 9.00 -14.43
C PRO A 690 31.83 9.12 -15.75
N ARG A 691 31.19 8.76 -16.88
CA ARG A 691 31.77 8.83 -18.22
C ARG A 691 31.84 10.27 -18.72
N HIS A 692 30.75 11.02 -18.56
CA HIS A 692 30.69 12.43 -18.93
C HIS A 692 31.67 13.27 -18.08
N VAL A 693 31.78 13.01 -16.77
CA VAL A 693 32.82 13.64 -15.92
C VAL A 693 34.22 13.29 -16.42
N SER A 694 34.52 12.01 -16.68
CA SER A 694 35.83 11.59 -17.20
C SER A 694 36.19 12.21 -18.57
N ALA A 695 35.20 12.44 -19.44
CA ALA A 695 35.39 13.19 -20.69
C ALA A 695 35.73 14.67 -20.44
N ALA A 696 35.03 15.34 -19.51
CA ALA A 696 35.32 16.72 -19.12
C ALA A 696 36.71 16.87 -18.48
N THR A 697 37.12 15.97 -17.58
CA THR A 697 38.47 15.96 -16.98
C THR A 697 39.57 15.88 -18.05
N ARG A 698 39.41 15.01 -19.06
CA ARG A 698 40.36 14.88 -20.18
C ARG A 698 40.49 16.17 -20.99
N ILE A 699 39.38 16.84 -21.28
CA ILE A 699 39.34 18.14 -21.99
C ILE A 699 40.14 19.21 -21.24
N VAL A 700 39.85 19.40 -19.94
CA VAL A 700 40.49 20.44 -19.11
C VAL A 700 42.00 20.18 -18.99
N THR A 701 42.40 18.92 -18.80
CA THR A 701 43.81 18.51 -18.75
C THR A 701 44.55 18.88 -20.04
N LEU A 702 44.00 18.50 -21.19
CA LEU A 702 44.64 18.72 -22.49
C LEU A 702 44.73 20.20 -22.90
N ARG A 703 43.73 21.02 -22.53
CA ARG A 703 43.59 22.39 -23.05
C ARG A 703 44.00 23.50 -22.09
N LEU A 704 43.91 23.28 -20.77
CA LEU A 704 44.25 24.29 -19.76
C LEU A 704 45.46 23.89 -18.90
N LEU A 705 45.49 22.68 -18.33
CA LEU A 705 46.58 22.29 -17.41
C LEU A 705 47.96 22.20 -18.09
N ASN A 706 47.99 21.85 -19.38
CA ASN A 706 49.23 21.77 -20.17
C ASN A 706 49.70 23.12 -20.76
N ARG A 707 49.11 24.28 -20.39
CA ARG A 707 49.60 25.60 -20.84
C ARG A 707 50.58 26.20 -19.82
N PRO A 708 51.69 26.83 -20.28
CA PRO A 708 52.72 27.36 -19.37
C PRO A 708 52.42 28.75 -18.75
N GLU A 709 51.29 29.38 -19.05
CA GLU A 709 51.00 30.78 -18.69
C GLU A 709 49.84 30.94 -17.69
N SER A 710 49.85 32.04 -16.93
CA SER A 710 48.84 32.39 -15.93
C SER A 710 47.46 32.65 -16.53
N MET A 711 46.39 32.13 -15.92
CA MET A 711 45.00 32.35 -16.36
C MET A 711 44.60 33.84 -16.30
N PRO A 712 44.41 34.52 -17.45
CA PRO A 712 44.14 35.96 -17.48
C PRO A 712 42.66 36.29 -17.68
N ARG A 713 41.81 35.28 -17.93
CA ARG A 713 40.37 35.42 -18.21
C ARG A 713 39.55 34.74 -17.13
N LEU A 714 38.52 35.42 -16.65
CA LEU A 714 37.58 34.91 -15.63
C LEU A 714 36.90 33.61 -16.07
N PHE A 715 36.54 33.53 -17.35
CA PHE A 715 35.84 32.38 -17.94
C PHE A 715 36.68 31.08 -17.85
N ASP A 716 38.00 31.16 -18.02
CA ASP A 716 38.92 30.03 -17.99
C ASP A 716 38.95 29.38 -16.59
N ARG A 717 38.92 30.22 -15.54
CA ARG A 717 38.91 29.80 -14.13
C ARG A 717 37.57 29.19 -13.73
N LEU A 718 36.46 29.82 -14.10
CA LEU A 718 35.10 29.36 -13.79
C LEU A 718 34.87 27.90 -14.20
N ALA A 719 35.34 27.53 -15.39
CA ALA A 719 35.18 26.18 -15.90
C ALA A 719 35.99 25.12 -15.12
N ILE A 720 37.21 25.45 -14.68
CA ILE A 720 38.01 24.53 -13.86
C ILE A 720 37.31 24.32 -12.51
N GLU A 721 36.89 25.39 -11.82
CA GLU A 721 36.22 25.29 -10.52
C GLU A 721 34.90 24.49 -10.61
N SER A 722 34.13 24.63 -11.70
CA SER A 722 32.91 23.85 -11.94
C SER A 722 33.16 22.36 -12.23
N VAL A 723 34.18 22.00 -13.03
CA VAL A 723 34.53 20.59 -13.31
C VAL A 723 35.10 19.90 -12.06
N VAL A 724 35.90 20.63 -11.27
CA VAL A 724 36.43 20.17 -9.98
C VAL A 724 35.30 19.78 -9.01
N TYR A 725 34.27 20.62 -8.88
CA TYR A 725 33.14 20.33 -8.00
C TYR A 725 32.25 19.17 -8.46
N GLN A 726 31.98 19.07 -9.76
CA GLN A 726 31.24 17.91 -10.28
C GLN A 726 32.02 16.61 -10.09
N THR A 727 33.35 16.66 -10.19
CA THR A 727 34.21 15.53 -9.84
C THR A 727 34.08 15.18 -8.35
N PHE A 728 34.11 16.19 -7.46
CA PHE A 728 33.92 16.00 -6.02
C PHE A 728 32.58 15.31 -5.69
N LEU A 729 31.46 15.79 -6.23
CA LEU A 729 30.13 15.20 -6.00
C LEU A 729 30.05 13.73 -6.43
N VAL A 730 30.65 13.38 -7.59
CA VAL A 730 30.68 11.98 -8.07
C VAL A 730 31.60 11.12 -7.20
N THR A 731 32.75 11.63 -6.75
CA THR A 731 33.68 10.88 -5.88
C THR A 731 33.17 10.65 -4.45
N THR A 732 32.25 11.49 -3.97
CA THR A 732 31.72 11.45 -2.59
C THR A 732 30.37 10.75 -2.49
N GLY A 733 29.75 10.36 -3.61
CA GLY A 733 28.46 9.66 -3.63
C GLY A 733 27.25 10.51 -3.22
N LEU A 734 27.44 11.77 -2.82
CA LEU A 734 26.41 12.73 -2.35
C LEU A 734 25.31 13.06 -3.38
N TRP A 735 25.35 12.45 -4.56
CA TRP A 735 24.47 12.70 -5.68
C TRP A 735 23.35 11.64 -5.85
N SER A 736 23.44 10.44 -5.25
CA SER A 736 22.36 9.43 -5.38
C SER A 736 22.23 8.43 -4.22
N ASP A 737 20.99 8.18 -3.78
CA ASP A 737 20.64 7.25 -2.68
C ASP A 737 20.94 5.75 -2.94
N ARG A 738 21.29 5.35 -4.18
CA ARG A 738 21.47 3.92 -4.53
C ARG A 738 22.56 3.68 -5.59
N SER A 739 23.41 2.69 -5.28
CA SER A 739 24.48 2.07 -6.10
C SER A 739 25.86 2.72 -6.09
N GLU A 740 26.90 1.87 -6.00
CA GLU A 740 28.31 2.24 -6.19
C GLU A 740 28.58 2.50 -7.68
N LEU A 741 29.03 3.69 -8.02
CA LEU A 741 29.40 4.07 -9.39
C LEU A 741 30.90 3.87 -9.62
N SER A 742 31.28 3.25 -10.74
CA SER A 742 32.68 3.05 -11.10
C SER A 742 33.31 4.32 -11.68
N TYR A 743 33.78 5.21 -10.80
CA TYR A 743 34.63 6.35 -11.13
C TYR A 743 36.06 6.12 -10.64
N ASP A 744 37.06 6.47 -11.46
CA ASP A 744 38.48 6.37 -11.11
C ASP A 744 39.09 7.75 -10.89
N PHE A 745 39.62 7.97 -9.69
CA PHE A 745 40.16 9.27 -9.25
C PHE A 745 41.58 9.47 -9.81
N ASN A 746 41.74 10.48 -10.68
CA ASN A 746 43.01 10.84 -11.31
C ASN A 746 43.78 11.90 -10.47
N PRO A 747 44.84 11.55 -9.73
CA PRO A 747 45.54 12.50 -8.85
C PRO A 747 46.27 13.61 -9.60
N ASP A 748 46.82 13.31 -10.78
CA ASP A 748 47.62 14.24 -11.58
C ASP A 748 46.77 15.42 -12.11
N PHE A 749 45.48 15.16 -12.38
CA PHE A 749 44.52 16.21 -12.73
C PHE A 749 44.29 17.18 -11.56
N TRP A 750 44.13 16.66 -10.34
CA TRP A 750 43.85 17.47 -9.16
C TRP A 750 45.05 18.35 -8.79
N ASP A 751 46.25 17.77 -8.73
CA ASP A 751 47.51 18.49 -8.50
C ASP A 751 47.75 19.58 -9.58
N GLY A 752 47.49 19.27 -10.85
CA GLY A 752 47.59 20.24 -11.93
C GLY A 752 46.55 21.36 -11.84
N ALA A 753 45.30 21.04 -11.48
CA ALA A 753 44.22 22.02 -11.34
C ALA A 753 44.46 22.99 -10.18
N GLU A 754 44.89 22.49 -9.02
CA GLU A 754 45.24 23.32 -7.86
C GLU A 754 46.40 24.27 -8.19
N LYS A 755 47.51 23.74 -8.72
CA LYS A 755 48.67 24.54 -9.15
C LYS A 755 48.34 25.60 -10.19
N LEU A 756 47.30 25.41 -11.01
CA LEU A 756 46.85 26.41 -11.98
C LEU A 756 45.93 27.46 -11.33
N LEU A 757 45.02 27.06 -10.43
CA LEU A 757 44.15 27.96 -9.67
C LEU A 757 44.94 28.89 -8.73
N GLU A 758 46.01 28.41 -8.10
CA GLU A 758 46.92 29.22 -7.28
C GLU A 758 47.63 30.34 -8.06
N ARG A 759 47.85 30.14 -9.37
CA ARG A 759 48.56 31.09 -10.26
C ARG A 759 47.65 32.14 -10.88
N SER A 760 46.34 32.09 -10.63
CA SER A 760 45.38 33.03 -11.18
C SER A 760 45.37 34.36 -10.40
N VAL A 761 45.59 35.46 -11.12
CA VAL A 761 45.72 36.83 -10.57
C VAL A 761 44.55 37.72 -11.00
N LEU A 762 43.31 37.23 -10.88
CA LEU A 762 42.12 37.97 -11.32
C LEU A 762 41.82 39.21 -10.46
N PHE A 763 42.14 39.17 -9.15
CA PHE A 763 42.03 40.31 -8.25
C PHE A 763 43.39 40.66 -7.60
N PRO A 764 44.23 41.48 -8.27
CA PRO A 764 45.49 41.93 -7.67
C PRO A 764 45.23 42.75 -6.40
N GLY A 765 45.64 42.21 -5.25
CA GLY A 765 45.51 42.85 -3.92
C GLY A 765 44.59 42.13 -2.93
N ASN A 766 43.76 41.18 -3.36
CA ASN A 766 42.91 40.40 -2.45
C ASN A 766 43.60 39.12 -1.92
N PRO A 767 43.27 38.64 -0.71
CA PRO A 767 43.79 37.37 -0.17
C PRO A 767 43.43 36.18 -1.06
N ARG A 768 44.36 35.22 -1.24
CA ARG A 768 44.18 34.06 -2.14
C ARG A 768 42.89 33.27 -1.88
N ALA A 769 42.49 33.14 -0.61
CA ALA A 769 41.27 32.44 -0.20
C ALA A 769 39.95 33.08 -0.71
N LEU A 770 39.97 34.37 -1.07
CA LEU A 770 38.81 35.12 -1.58
C LEU A 770 38.84 35.29 -3.12
N ASN A 771 39.77 34.63 -3.80
CA ASN A 771 40.01 34.77 -5.24
C ASN A 771 39.18 33.78 -6.09
N SER A 772 38.36 32.91 -5.47
CA SER A 772 37.41 32.00 -6.15
C SER A 772 36.08 32.72 -6.46
N PRO A 773 35.62 32.75 -7.72
CA PRO A 773 34.33 33.33 -8.10
C PRO A 773 33.11 32.50 -7.65
N CYS A 774 33.27 31.22 -7.31
CA CYS A 774 32.14 30.31 -7.04
C CYS A 774 31.87 30.04 -5.56
N TYR A 775 32.90 29.90 -4.72
CA TYR A 775 32.75 29.24 -3.41
C TYR A 775 32.80 30.13 -2.18
N ARG A 776 33.36 31.35 -2.27
CA ARG A 776 33.64 32.24 -1.11
C ARG A 776 34.52 31.63 0.01
N VAL A 777 34.93 30.37 -0.10
CA VAL A 777 35.82 29.65 0.81
C VAL A 777 37.13 29.35 0.06
N GLY A 778 38.25 29.47 0.75
CA GLY A 778 39.56 29.21 0.17
C GLY A 778 39.76 27.73 -0.16
N PHE A 779 39.78 27.40 -1.45
CA PHE A 779 40.27 26.11 -1.93
C PHE A 779 41.80 26.05 -1.80
N SER A 780 42.28 25.54 -0.67
CA SER A 780 43.51 24.75 -0.60
C SER A 780 43.08 23.30 -0.45
N LEU A 781 43.26 22.53 -1.52
CA LEU A 781 42.97 21.10 -1.55
C LEU A 781 44.15 20.38 -0.91
N ASP A 782 44.22 20.42 0.42
CA ASP A 782 45.12 19.55 1.16
C ASP A 782 44.87 18.11 0.69
N LEU A 783 45.83 17.57 -0.07
CA LEU A 783 45.76 16.23 -0.65
C LEU A 783 45.53 15.19 0.45
N THR A 784 46.02 15.50 1.65
CA THR A 784 45.80 14.84 2.94
C THR A 784 44.32 14.68 3.29
N THR A 785 43.47 15.68 3.01
CA THR A 785 42.03 15.66 3.32
C THR A 785 41.26 14.81 2.31
N LEU A 786 41.64 14.82 1.03
CA LEU A 786 41.07 13.90 0.03
C LEU A 786 41.61 12.48 0.16
N GLN A 787 42.84 12.30 0.62
CA GLN A 787 43.36 10.99 1.03
C GLN A 787 42.74 10.53 2.34
N GLN A 788 42.42 11.41 3.28
CA GLN A 788 41.62 11.08 4.46
C GLN A 788 40.20 10.72 4.05
N LEU A 789 39.53 11.43 3.13
CA LEU A 789 38.21 11.04 2.64
C LEU A 789 38.24 9.75 1.81
N ARG A 790 39.29 9.48 1.03
CA ARG A 790 39.45 8.21 0.29
C ARG A 790 39.84 7.06 1.21
N ASN A 791 40.58 7.32 2.29
CA ASN A 791 40.84 6.34 3.34
C ASN A 791 39.59 6.18 4.22
N GLU A 792 38.82 7.21 4.53
CA GLU A 792 37.58 7.12 5.31
C GLU A 792 36.46 6.46 4.51
N MET A 793 36.39 6.61 3.18
CA MET A 793 35.42 5.88 2.33
C MET A 793 35.94 4.49 1.91
N GLY A 794 37.24 4.32 1.69
CA GLY A 794 37.88 3.03 1.39
C GLY A 794 38.25 2.20 2.63
N SER A 795 38.14 2.79 3.81
CA SER A 795 38.28 2.21 5.15
C SER A 795 37.22 2.79 6.10
N ILE A 796 35.99 2.94 5.61
CA ILE A 796 34.88 2.40 6.38
C ILE A 796 35.21 0.92 6.48
N SER A 797 35.82 0.52 7.59
CA SER A 797 35.84 -0.90 7.91
C SER A 797 34.39 -1.36 7.97
N VAL A 798 34.13 -2.66 7.76
CA VAL A 798 32.76 -3.19 7.82
C VAL A 798 32.09 -2.85 9.17
N ASP A 799 32.89 -2.49 10.18
CA ASP A 799 32.54 -2.05 11.53
C ASP A 799 32.12 -0.56 11.69
N GLN A 800 32.08 0.29 10.65
CA GLN A 800 31.35 1.59 10.72
C GLN A 800 30.02 1.56 9.95
N TYR A 801 29.87 0.69 8.93
CA TYR A 801 28.56 0.44 8.31
C TYR A 801 27.60 -0.34 9.24
N THR A 802 28.11 -0.93 10.32
CA THR A 802 27.30 -1.51 11.40
C THR A 802 26.48 -0.46 12.15
N ASP A 803 26.93 0.80 12.24
CA ASP A 803 26.21 1.85 12.98
C ASP A 803 24.94 2.35 12.26
N PHE A 804 24.84 2.13 10.95
CA PHE A 804 23.66 2.43 10.13
C PHE A 804 22.66 1.27 10.04
N ARG A 805 22.92 0.13 10.69
CA ARG A 805 21.99 -1.01 10.76
C ARG A 805 21.32 -1.04 12.12
N SER A 806 20.00 -1.26 12.14
CA SER A 806 19.29 -1.58 13.37
C SER A 806 19.87 -2.86 13.98
N ILE A 807 20.63 -2.70 15.06
CA ILE A 807 21.23 -3.79 15.82
C ILE A 807 20.09 -4.72 16.26
N ALA A 808 20.20 -6.02 15.96
CA ALA A 808 19.22 -7.00 16.40
C ALA A 808 19.31 -7.21 17.92
N VAL A 809 18.21 -7.59 18.58
CA VAL A 809 18.29 -8.11 19.95
C VAL A 809 18.99 -9.47 19.95
N ASP A 810 20.04 -9.59 20.76
CA ASP A 810 20.89 -10.77 20.82
C ASP A 810 20.13 -12.00 21.34
N GLY A 811 20.37 -13.17 20.74
CA GLY A 811 19.85 -14.46 21.22
C GLY A 811 18.38 -14.76 20.91
N LEU A 812 17.69 -13.93 20.12
CA LEU A 812 16.32 -14.19 19.68
C LEU A 812 16.24 -15.03 18.38
N PRO A 813 15.17 -15.82 18.19
CA PRO A 813 14.95 -16.60 16.96
C PRO A 813 14.37 -15.77 15.79
N PHE A 814 14.19 -14.45 15.96
CA PHE A 814 13.66 -13.53 14.95
C PHE A 814 14.35 -12.16 15.04
N PHE A 815 14.33 -11.40 13.95
CA PHE A 815 14.87 -10.04 13.91
C PHE A 815 13.91 -9.03 14.57
N THR A 816 14.44 -8.22 15.48
CA THR A 816 13.78 -7.01 16.02
C THR A 816 14.85 -5.97 16.37
N PRO A 817 14.64 -4.68 16.05
CA PRO A 817 15.54 -3.59 16.47
C PRO A 817 15.69 -3.51 17.99
N LYS A 818 16.94 -3.55 18.47
CA LYS A 818 17.31 -3.46 19.88
C LYS A 818 17.01 -2.08 20.44
N GLN A 819 15.96 -2.00 21.26
CA GLN A 819 15.54 -0.77 21.93
C GLN A 819 16.61 -0.34 22.94
N ARG A 820 17.33 0.77 22.66
CA ARG A 820 18.42 1.27 23.53
C ARG A 820 17.93 1.77 24.87
N VAL A 821 16.73 2.37 24.88
CA VAL A 821 16.03 2.80 26.09
C VAL A 821 14.71 2.05 26.15
N PRO A 822 14.30 1.46 27.29
CA PRO A 822 13.01 0.82 27.43
C PRO A 822 11.87 1.79 27.10
N VAL A 823 10.86 1.31 26.37
CA VAL A 823 9.64 2.08 26.05
C VAL A 823 8.97 2.55 27.35
N GLY A 824 8.40 3.75 27.37
CA GLY A 824 7.76 4.31 28.56
C GLY A 824 8.71 4.89 29.62
N THR A 825 10.01 5.01 29.32
CA THR A 825 10.95 5.83 30.10
C THR A 825 10.68 7.31 29.85
N ALA A 826 10.66 8.15 30.90
CA ALA A 826 10.51 9.59 30.75
C ALA A 826 11.71 10.25 30.03
N ILE A 827 11.42 11.26 29.22
CA ILE A 827 12.40 12.09 28.51
C ILE A 827 12.51 13.42 29.26
N LEU A 828 13.71 13.78 29.72
CA LEU A 828 13.96 15.10 30.31
C LEU A 828 14.24 16.11 29.21
N SER A 829 13.86 17.36 29.45
CA SER A 829 14.13 18.48 28.55
C SER A 829 14.53 19.69 29.38
N PRO A 830 15.81 19.77 29.81
CA PRO A 830 16.33 20.86 30.64
C PRO A 830 16.01 22.24 30.08
N ASP A 831 16.13 22.41 28.77
CA ASP A 831 15.87 23.69 28.06
C ASP A 831 14.41 24.14 28.11
N ASN A 832 13.47 23.21 28.34
CA ASN A 832 12.04 23.47 28.52
C ASN A 832 11.61 23.41 30.00
N GLY A 833 12.57 23.36 30.93
CA GLY A 833 12.30 23.24 32.38
C GLY A 833 11.81 21.86 32.83
N VAL A 834 11.89 20.82 32.00
CA VAL A 834 11.51 19.45 32.37
C VAL A 834 12.72 18.71 32.95
N MET A 835 12.84 18.78 34.27
CA MET A 835 13.86 18.15 35.11
C MET A 835 13.27 16.95 35.89
N GLU A 836 14.12 16.13 36.50
CA GLU A 836 13.70 14.90 37.23
C GLU A 836 12.65 15.16 38.33
N ASP A 837 12.77 16.28 39.05
CA ASP A 837 11.86 16.74 40.10
C ASP A 837 10.50 17.27 39.57
N THR A 838 10.44 17.63 38.28
CA THR A 838 9.21 18.07 37.61
C THR A 838 8.42 16.93 36.96
N VAL A 839 9.07 15.78 36.70
CA VAL A 839 8.41 14.58 36.17
C VAL A 839 7.57 13.93 37.25
N THR A 840 6.32 13.55 36.92
CA THR A 840 5.42 12.88 37.87
C THR A 840 6.05 11.59 38.41
N PRO A 841 5.90 11.26 39.71
CA PRO A 841 6.48 10.05 40.31
C PRO A 841 6.15 8.76 39.54
N ALA A 842 5.03 8.71 38.80
CA ALA A 842 4.65 7.59 37.95
C ALA A 842 5.74 7.14 36.94
N PHE A 843 6.59 8.06 36.48
CA PHE A 843 7.70 7.78 35.55
C PHE A 843 9.09 7.88 36.18
N HIS A 844 9.18 7.98 37.50
CA HIS A 844 10.46 7.76 38.20
C HIS A 844 10.79 6.27 38.22
N PRO A 845 12.02 5.87 37.84
CA PRO A 845 12.43 4.48 37.89
C PRO A 845 12.41 3.94 39.32
N ILE A 846 12.35 2.62 39.42
CA ILE A 846 12.39 1.91 40.70
C ILE A 846 13.26 0.66 40.55
N THR A 847 14.24 0.50 41.45
CA THR A 847 15.14 -0.65 41.44
C THR A 847 14.81 -1.59 42.59
N ILE A 848 14.53 -2.85 42.26
CA ILE A 848 14.28 -3.93 43.23
C ILE A 848 15.32 -5.02 42.97
N ARG A 849 16.16 -5.29 43.99
CA ARG A 849 17.36 -6.12 43.87
C ARG A 849 18.19 -5.76 42.62
N SER A 850 18.33 -6.65 41.63
CA SER A 850 19.09 -6.40 40.40
C SER A 850 18.24 -6.02 39.18
N LYS A 851 16.99 -5.60 39.37
CA LYS A 851 16.08 -5.23 38.28
C LYS A 851 15.61 -3.79 38.47
N THR A 852 15.86 -2.96 37.47
CA THR A 852 15.39 -1.57 37.38
C THR A 852 14.22 -1.50 36.42
N PHE A 853 13.12 -0.95 36.89
CA PHE A 853 11.88 -0.74 36.13
C PHE A 853 11.78 0.75 35.81
N GLN A 854 11.66 1.12 34.53
CA GLN A 854 11.76 2.50 34.08
C GLN A 854 10.59 3.42 34.46
N ASN A 855 9.51 2.84 34.98
CA ASN A 855 8.34 3.54 35.52
C ASN A 855 7.59 2.63 36.50
N ARG A 856 6.57 3.19 37.14
CA ARG A 856 5.81 2.56 38.23
C ARG A 856 4.44 2.04 37.80
N ILE A 857 4.18 1.95 36.49
CA ILE A 857 2.89 1.56 35.91
C ILE A 857 3.00 0.16 35.32
N TRP A 858 2.56 -0.84 36.08
CA TRP A 858 2.79 -2.26 35.78
C TRP A 858 1.50 -2.99 35.42
N VAL A 859 1.60 -3.98 34.53
CA VAL A 859 0.46 -4.84 34.19
C VAL A 859 0.23 -5.86 35.31
N ALA A 860 -1.00 -5.94 35.79
CA ALA A 860 -1.44 -6.94 36.76
C ALA A 860 -1.67 -8.32 36.08
N PRO A 861 -1.46 -9.44 36.80
CA PRO A 861 -1.77 -10.77 36.27
C PRO A 861 -3.27 -10.92 36.03
N MET A 862 -3.65 -11.41 34.84
CA MET A 862 -5.03 -11.59 34.40
C MET A 862 -5.13 -12.89 33.61
N CYS A 863 -5.93 -13.84 34.07
CA CYS A 863 -6.08 -15.14 33.40
C CYS A 863 -6.82 -15.01 32.07
N MET A 864 -6.25 -15.59 31.03
CA MET A 864 -6.79 -15.57 29.66
C MET A 864 -7.53 -16.86 29.31
N TYR A 865 -7.26 -17.96 30.02
CA TYR A 865 -7.90 -19.26 29.81
C TYR A 865 -7.77 -19.75 28.35
N SER A 866 -6.58 -19.54 27.77
CA SER A 866 -6.27 -19.71 26.35
C SER A 866 -5.11 -20.70 26.10
N CYS A 867 -4.77 -21.51 27.10
CA CYS A 867 -3.77 -22.58 26.99
C CYS A 867 -4.42 -23.93 26.66
N GLN A 868 -3.65 -24.81 26.03
CA GLN A 868 -3.95 -26.24 25.96
C GLN A 868 -2.91 -26.96 26.81
N ASP A 869 -3.36 -27.81 27.75
CA ASP A 869 -2.49 -28.60 28.62
C ASP A 869 -1.41 -27.78 29.36
N GLY A 870 -1.75 -26.54 29.73
CA GLY A 870 -0.83 -25.58 30.37
C GLY A 870 0.09 -24.81 29.42
N MET A 871 0.14 -25.17 28.13
CA MET A 871 1.05 -24.58 27.15
C MET A 871 0.61 -23.17 26.75
N PHE A 872 1.51 -22.20 26.96
CA PHE A 872 1.40 -20.87 26.35
C PHE A 872 1.31 -20.99 24.83
N SER A 873 0.50 -20.12 24.23
CA SER A 873 0.13 -20.14 22.81
C SER A 873 0.34 -18.77 22.15
N ASP A 874 0.22 -18.69 20.83
CA ASP A 874 0.37 -17.42 20.09
C ASP A 874 -0.62 -16.32 20.51
N PHE A 875 -1.76 -16.70 21.12
CA PHE A 875 -2.64 -15.75 21.81
C PHE A 875 -1.87 -14.92 22.85
N HIS A 876 -1.02 -15.56 23.65
CA HIS A 876 -0.26 -14.93 24.72
C HIS A 876 0.90 -14.08 24.17
N VAL A 877 1.54 -14.53 23.07
CA VAL A 877 2.56 -13.75 22.36
C VAL A 877 1.98 -12.42 21.89
N MET A 878 0.80 -12.44 21.26
CA MET A 878 0.07 -11.23 20.87
C MET A 878 -0.38 -10.40 22.08
N HIS A 879 -1.00 -11.05 23.07
CA HIS A 879 -1.64 -10.43 24.23
C HIS A 879 -0.66 -9.69 25.15
N TYR A 880 0.54 -10.21 25.36
CA TYR A 880 1.59 -9.54 26.13
C TYR A 880 2.48 -8.65 25.24
N GLY A 881 2.70 -9.03 23.97
CA GLY A 881 3.47 -8.24 23.01
C GLY A 881 2.90 -6.84 22.78
N GLN A 882 1.58 -6.68 22.74
CA GLN A 882 0.93 -5.35 22.63
C GLN A 882 1.32 -4.39 23.76
N TRP A 883 1.56 -4.88 24.98
CA TRP A 883 1.96 -4.03 26.12
C TRP A 883 3.46 -3.81 26.17
N ALA A 884 4.25 -4.78 25.71
CA ALA A 884 5.71 -4.65 25.60
C ALA A 884 6.10 -3.45 24.71
N MET A 885 5.34 -3.23 23.62
CA MET A 885 5.52 -2.09 22.72
C MET A 885 4.92 -0.76 23.21
N ARG A 886 4.24 -0.72 24.36
CA ARG A 886 3.47 0.45 24.85
C ARG A 886 3.89 0.96 26.23
N GLY A 887 4.98 0.44 26.76
CA GLY A 887 5.79 1.11 27.79
C GLY A 887 5.46 0.82 29.24
N SER A 888 4.69 -0.24 29.55
CA SER A 888 4.61 -0.72 30.94
C SER A 888 5.94 -1.33 31.36
N ALA A 889 6.50 -0.89 32.49
CA ALA A 889 7.84 -1.33 32.91
C ALA A 889 7.91 -2.78 33.41
N LEU A 890 6.78 -3.38 33.78
CA LEU A 890 6.69 -4.80 34.13
C LEU A 890 5.37 -5.39 33.64
N ILE A 891 5.47 -6.47 32.89
CA ILE A 891 4.33 -7.27 32.46
C ILE A 891 4.24 -8.52 33.33
N THR A 892 3.19 -8.63 34.15
CA THR A 892 2.95 -9.84 34.94
C THR A 892 2.09 -10.80 34.12
N LEU A 893 2.67 -11.92 33.70
CA LEU A 893 1.96 -13.05 33.09
C LEU A 893 0.91 -13.61 34.06
N GLU A 894 -0.10 -14.27 33.50
CA GLU A 894 -1.22 -14.78 34.26
C GLU A 894 -0.86 -15.85 35.31
N ALA A 895 -1.85 -16.13 36.16
CA ALA A 895 -1.70 -17.13 37.20
C ALA A 895 -1.44 -18.52 36.59
N THR A 896 -0.21 -18.98 36.72
CA THR A 896 0.35 -20.16 36.08
C THR A 896 0.41 -21.28 37.11
N ALA A 897 -0.23 -22.42 36.81
CA ALA A 897 -0.39 -23.52 37.73
C ALA A 897 0.93 -24.30 37.95
N VAL A 898 1.29 -24.52 39.21
CA VAL A 898 2.53 -25.23 39.61
C VAL A 898 2.39 -26.76 39.55
N THR A 899 1.16 -27.27 39.55
CA THR A 899 0.77 -28.66 39.34
C THR A 899 -0.36 -28.72 38.32
N GLU A 900 -0.51 -29.84 37.62
CA GLU A 900 -1.59 -30.04 36.63
C GLU A 900 -2.99 -29.86 37.26
N LYS A 901 -3.16 -30.40 38.46
CA LYS A 901 -4.38 -30.33 39.29
C LYS A 901 -4.51 -28.99 40.04
N GLY A 902 -3.53 -28.10 39.92
CA GLY A 902 -3.53 -26.76 40.52
C GLY A 902 -4.17 -25.68 39.66
N ARG A 903 -4.61 -26.02 38.44
CA ARG A 903 -5.32 -25.12 37.53
C ARG A 903 -6.71 -24.71 38.05
N ASN A 904 -7.11 -23.46 37.84
CA ASN A 904 -8.47 -22.99 38.08
C ASN A 904 -9.41 -23.58 37.01
N THR A 905 -9.04 -23.46 35.74
CA THR A 905 -9.75 -24.04 34.58
C THR A 905 -8.85 -24.97 33.76
N PRO A 906 -9.38 -25.90 32.96
CA PRO A 906 -8.55 -26.76 32.11
C PRO A 906 -7.63 -25.99 31.14
N GLN A 907 -8.03 -24.76 30.75
CA GLN A 907 -7.31 -23.89 29.81
C GLN A 907 -6.37 -22.85 30.48
N ASP A 908 -6.12 -22.98 31.79
CA ASP A 908 -5.12 -22.16 32.50
C ASP A 908 -3.68 -22.46 32.02
N ALA A 909 -2.80 -21.48 32.15
CA ALA A 909 -1.35 -21.65 31.96
C ALA A 909 -0.73 -22.59 33.00
N GLY A 910 0.34 -23.31 32.62
CA GLY A 910 0.99 -24.34 33.42
C GLY A 910 2.52 -24.26 33.44
N LEU A 911 3.12 -24.77 34.52
CA LEU A 911 4.59 -24.87 34.65
C LEU A 911 5.03 -26.11 35.46
N TRP A 912 4.23 -27.18 35.43
CA TRP A 912 4.48 -28.44 36.16
C TRP A 912 5.39 -29.44 35.40
N SER A 913 5.42 -29.36 34.06
CA SER A 913 6.38 -30.07 33.17
C SER A 913 7.45 -29.14 32.61
N ASP A 914 8.58 -29.70 32.19
CA ASP A 914 9.64 -29.02 31.44
C ASP A 914 9.20 -28.61 30.03
N ASP A 915 8.20 -29.29 29.45
CA ASP A 915 7.66 -28.99 28.11
C ASP A 915 7.10 -27.55 28.01
N HIS A 916 6.60 -27.01 29.12
CA HIS A 916 6.12 -25.62 29.20
C HIS A 916 7.21 -24.56 29.01
N ILE A 917 8.49 -24.91 29.17
CA ILE A 917 9.59 -23.94 29.14
C ILE A 917 9.73 -23.30 27.76
N ALA A 918 9.63 -24.08 26.68
CA ALA A 918 9.80 -23.55 25.32
C ALA A 918 8.65 -22.61 24.90
N PRO A 919 7.37 -22.98 25.11
CA PRO A 919 6.24 -22.06 24.86
C PRO A 919 6.27 -20.81 25.74
N LEU A 920 6.61 -20.93 27.03
CA LEU A 920 6.77 -19.78 27.91
C LEU A 920 7.92 -18.87 27.44
N LYS A 921 9.07 -19.44 27.08
CA LYS A 921 10.23 -18.70 26.56
C LYS A 921 9.88 -17.89 25.30
N ARG A 922 9.04 -18.41 24.39
CA ARG A 922 8.56 -17.65 23.21
C ARG A 922 7.82 -16.36 23.60
N VAL A 923 7.08 -16.35 24.70
CA VAL A 923 6.42 -15.14 25.23
C VAL A 923 7.44 -14.20 25.89
N VAL A 924 8.36 -14.74 26.69
CA VAL A 924 9.47 -13.98 27.32
C VAL A 924 10.32 -13.27 26.28
N ASP A 925 10.74 -14.00 25.24
CA ASP A 925 11.55 -13.52 24.12
C ASP A 925 10.89 -12.34 23.39
N MET A 926 9.55 -12.36 23.26
CA MET A 926 8.79 -11.25 22.66
C MET A 926 8.71 -10.01 23.56
N ILE A 927 8.74 -10.18 24.89
CA ILE A 927 8.76 -9.05 25.84
C ILE A 927 10.17 -8.45 25.94
N HIS A 928 11.19 -9.30 26.08
CA HIS A 928 12.61 -8.92 26.12
C HIS A 928 13.08 -8.28 24.81
N SER A 929 12.52 -8.70 23.68
CA SER A 929 12.60 -8.08 22.34
C SER A 929 12.37 -6.55 22.32
N GLN A 930 11.63 -6.02 23.30
CA GLN A 930 11.30 -4.59 23.42
C GLN A 930 11.98 -3.92 24.63
N SER A 931 13.02 -4.53 25.20
CA SER A 931 13.72 -4.10 26.43
C SER A 931 12.81 -3.98 27.67
N GLN A 932 11.69 -4.72 27.67
CA GLN A 932 10.74 -4.81 28.79
C GLN A 932 10.99 -6.02 29.68
N LYS A 933 10.42 -5.97 30.89
CA LYS A 933 10.67 -6.92 31.97
C LYS A 933 9.40 -7.75 32.18
N VAL A 934 9.56 -9.03 32.49
CA VAL A 934 8.44 -9.97 32.65
C VAL A 934 8.45 -10.63 34.02
N ALA A 935 7.29 -10.62 34.67
CA ALA A 935 7.01 -11.39 35.88
C ALA A 935 6.10 -12.58 35.53
N ILE A 936 6.20 -13.69 36.27
CA ILE A 936 5.20 -14.77 36.23
C ILE A 936 4.55 -14.94 37.60
N GLN A 937 3.22 -15.09 37.62
CA GLN A 937 2.50 -15.38 38.85
C GLN A 937 2.32 -16.91 39.01
N LEU A 938 3.00 -17.51 39.99
CA LEU A 938 2.84 -18.92 40.31
C LEU A 938 1.63 -19.14 41.24
N GLN A 939 0.76 -20.08 40.88
CA GLN A 939 -0.52 -20.35 41.54
C GLN A 939 -0.78 -21.85 41.76
N HIS A 940 -1.59 -22.14 42.78
CA HIS A 940 -2.42 -23.34 42.88
C HIS A 940 -3.82 -22.90 43.29
N ALA A 941 -4.86 -23.17 42.50
CA ALA A 941 -6.22 -22.67 42.76
C ALA A 941 -6.92 -23.37 43.94
N GLY A 942 -6.48 -24.59 44.31
CA GLY A 942 -6.95 -25.30 45.51
C GLY A 942 -8.44 -25.63 45.42
N ARG A 943 -9.22 -25.33 46.47
CA ARG A 943 -10.68 -25.58 46.49
C ARG A 943 -11.51 -24.85 45.42
N LYS A 944 -10.86 -24.05 44.56
CA LYS A 944 -11.48 -23.34 43.43
C LYS A 944 -11.12 -23.95 42.06
N CYS A 945 -10.35 -25.04 42.03
CA CYS A 945 -9.96 -25.77 40.83
C CYS A 945 -11.12 -26.39 40.03
N SER A 946 -10.80 -26.83 38.80
CA SER A 946 -11.66 -27.61 37.91
C SER A 946 -12.97 -26.93 37.47
N VAL A 947 -13.02 -25.59 37.40
CA VAL A 947 -14.18 -24.85 36.88
C VAL A 947 -14.00 -24.37 35.43
N CYS A 948 -15.09 -24.07 34.74
CA CYS A 948 -15.04 -23.54 33.38
C CYS A 948 -14.65 -22.05 33.37
N PRO A 949 -14.09 -21.53 32.26
CA PRO A 949 -13.79 -20.10 32.09
C PRO A 949 -14.99 -19.17 32.38
N PRO A 950 -14.76 -17.89 32.75
CA PRO A 950 -15.82 -17.00 33.25
C PRO A 950 -17.03 -16.84 32.34
N TRP A 951 -16.83 -16.81 31.02
CA TRP A 951 -17.91 -16.68 30.02
C TRP A 951 -18.76 -17.95 29.86
N LEU A 952 -18.33 -19.09 30.43
CA LEU A 952 -19.11 -20.32 30.52
C LEU A 952 -19.79 -20.49 31.90
N GLY A 953 -19.68 -19.48 32.78
CA GLY A 953 -20.49 -19.36 33.99
C GLY A 953 -19.87 -19.90 35.29
N LEU A 954 -18.55 -20.16 35.33
CA LEU A 954 -17.81 -20.59 36.54
C LEU A 954 -18.44 -21.80 37.24
N ARG A 955 -18.65 -22.88 36.49
CA ARG A 955 -19.24 -24.15 36.95
C ARG A 955 -18.19 -25.26 36.87
N LEU A 956 -18.31 -26.26 37.75
CA LEU A 956 -17.49 -27.47 37.70
C LEU A 956 -17.50 -28.13 36.30
N VAL A 957 -16.31 -28.42 35.78
CA VAL A 957 -16.12 -29.14 34.51
C VAL A 957 -16.21 -30.65 34.77
N PRO A 958 -16.99 -31.42 33.99
CA PRO A 958 -16.98 -32.89 34.07
C PRO A 958 -15.67 -33.47 33.56
N ASP A 959 -15.25 -34.62 34.11
CA ASP A 959 -14.01 -35.32 33.73
C ASP A 959 -13.89 -35.55 32.20
N ALA A 960 -15.02 -35.84 31.52
CA ALA A 960 -15.10 -36.03 30.06
C ALA A 960 -14.74 -34.79 29.21
N TYR A 961 -14.65 -33.60 29.82
CA TYR A 961 -14.28 -32.33 29.19
C TYR A 961 -12.99 -31.73 29.77
N GLY A 962 -12.12 -32.58 30.36
CA GLY A 962 -10.86 -32.15 30.97
C GLY A 962 -11.01 -31.61 32.39
N GLY A 963 -12.15 -31.84 33.04
CA GLY A 963 -12.31 -31.63 34.48
C GLY A 963 -11.53 -32.65 35.30
N PHE A 964 -11.29 -32.34 36.57
CA PHE A 964 -10.56 -33.18 37.52
C PHE A 964 -11.17 -33.02 38.92
N SER A 965 -12.51 -33.12 38.96
CA SER A 965 -13.35 -32.81 40.13
C SER A 965 -12.97 -33.58 41.40
N LYS A 966 -12.57 -34.85 41.26
CA LYS A 966 -12.17 -35.76 42.34
C LYS A 966 -10.78 -35.46 42.92
N ASP A 967 -9.98 -34.73 42.17
CA ASP A 967 -8.58 -34.41 42.47
C ASP A 967 -8.39 -33.01 43.06
N VAL A 968 -9.49 -32.28 43.28
CA VAL A 968 -9.48 -30.95 43.88
C VAL A 968 -9.07 -31.07 45.35
N GLN A 969 -8.05 -30.31 45.76
CA GLN A 969 -7.42 -30.36 47.08
C GLN A 969 -7.55 -29.01 47.81
N GLY A 970 -7.59 -29.05 49.14
CA GLY A 970 -7.64 -27.85 49.98
C GLY A 970 -7.22 -28.10 51.44
N PRO A 971 -7.14 -27.03 52.26
CA PRO A 971 -6.78 -27.14 53.67
C PRO A 971 -7.82 -27.90 54.49
N THR A 972 -9.09 -27.85 54.10
CA THR A 972 -10.24 -28.50 54.76
C THR A 972 -11.24 -28.93 53.70
N ALA A 973 -12.00 -29.99 53.95
CA ALA A 973 -12.98 -30.58 53.03
C ALA A 973 -14.29 -29.75 52.85
N GLU A 974 -14.18 -28.44 52.63
CA GLU A 974 -15.32 -27.53 52.40
C GLU A 974 -15.25 -26.86 51.01
N PRO A 975 -16.26 -27.04 50.13
CA PRO A 975 -16.29 -26.40 48.81
C PRO A 975 -16.39 -24.88 48.91
N TRP A 976 -15.98 -24.16 47.86
CA TRP A 976 -16.13 -22.70 47.82
C TRP A 976 -17.60 -22.27 47.73
N ASN A 977 -18.40 -22.95 46.89
CA ASN A 977 -19.86 -22.95 46.92
C ASN A 977 -20.41 -24.17 46.14
N GLU A 978 -21.73 -24.26 46.00
CA GLU A 978 -22.46 -25.35 45.32
C GLU A 978 -22.02 -25.65 43.86
N ASN A 979 -21.38 -24.70 43.16
CA ASN A 979 -20.92 -24.86 41.78
C ASN A 979 -19.49 -25.44 41.67
N TYR A 980 -18.81 -25.68 42.79
CA TYR A 980 -17.41 -26.12 42.87
C TYR A 980 -17.34 -27.54 43.47
N ALA A 981 -16.25 -28.25 43.18
CA ALA A 981 -15.98 -29.54 43.83
C ALA A 981 -15.77 -29.38 45.34
N THR A 982 -16.21 -30.37 46.11
CA THR A 982 -15.75 -30.54 47.49
C THR A 982 -14.29 -30.97 47.45
N PRO A 983 -13.34 -30.18 48.00
CA PRO A 983 -11.94 -30.56 48.02
C PRO A 983 -11.71 -31.76 48.94
N SER A 984 -10.72 -32.59 48.63
CA SER A 984 -10.07 -33.43 49.64
C SER A 984 -9.26 -32.55 50.60
N GLU A 985 -9.26 -32.90 51.88
CA GLU A 985 -8.38 -32.28 52.87
C GLU A 985 -6.96 -32.83 52.66
N MET A 986 -5.99 -31.95 52.36
CA MET A 986 -4.63 -32.37 52.02
C MET A 986 -3.93 -33.06 53.19
N THR A 987 -3.18 -34.11 52.88
CA THR A 987 -2.20 -34.76 53.78
C THR A 987 -0.95 -33.90 53.96
N GLU A 988 -0.10 -34.23 54.94
CA GLU A 988 1.16 -33.51 55.14
C GLU A 988 2.13 -33.74 53.97
N GLU A 989 2.10 -34.94 53.39
CA GLU A 989 2.84 -35.33 52.19
C GLU A 989 2.44 -34.47 50.99
N GLU A 990 1.15 -34.38 50.66
CA GLU A 990 0.64 -33.55 49.55
C GLU A 990 0.96 -32.06 49.74
N ILE A 991 0.93 -31.57 50.98
CA ILE A 991 1.32 -30.19 51.33
C ILE A 991 2.80 -29.95 51.00
N LEU A 992 3.69 -30.86 51.41
CA LEU A 992 5.13 -30.78 51.15
C LEU A 992 5.48 -30.95 49.68
N GLU A 993 4.80 -31.86 48.97
CA GLU A 993 4.93 -32.01 47.51
C GLU A 993 4.51 -30.74 46.76
N THR A 994 3.42 -30.10 47.19
CA THR A 994 2.95 -28.83 46.61
C THR A 994 3.94 -27.69 46.88
N ILE A 995 4.51 -27.59 48.09
CA ILE A 995 5.57 -26.63 48.41
C ILE A 995 6.79 -26.82 47.49
N GLU A 996 7.18 -28.06 47.22
CA GLU A 996 8.28 -28.37 46.32
C GLU A 996 7.92 -28.12 44.83
N ALA A 997 6.66 -28.32 44.43
CA ALA A 997 6.16 -27.98 43.10
C ALA A 997 6.27 -26.48 42.80
N TYR A 998 5.98 -25.60 43.77
CA TYR A 998 6.24 -24.15 43.66
C TYR A 998 7.73 -23.86 43.40
N GLY A 999 8.65 -24.54 44.10
CA GLY A 999 10.09 -24.40 43.88
C GLY A 999 10.52 -24.84 42.48
N LYS A 1000 10.05 -26.00 42.03
CA LYS A 1000 10.31 -26.54 40.69
C LYS A 1000 9.76 -25.65 39.58
N ALA A 1001 8.53 -25.14 39.73
CA ALA A 1001 7.94 -24.19 38.79
C ALA A 1001 8.74 -22.88 38.72
N ALA A 1002 9.24 -22.36 39.85
CA ALA A 1002 10.12 -21.20 39.86
C ALA A 1002 11.46 -21.46 39.14
N ALA A 1003 12.08 -22.63 39.33
CA ALA A 1003 13.29 -23.02 38.59
C ALA A 1003 13.05 -23.08 37.06
N ARG A 1004 11.87 -23.55 36.62
CA ARG A 1004 11.49 -23.54 35.19
C ARG A 1004 11.22 -22.14 34.65
N ALA A 1005 10.60 -21.26 35.44
CA ALA A 1005 10.41 -19.86 35.07
C ALA A 1005 11.76 -19.16 34.85
N VAL A 1006 12.73 -19.39 35.73
CA VAL A 1006 14.12 -18.90 35.57
C VAL A 1006 14.75 -19.46 34.29
N ARG A 1007 14.61 -20.77 34.00
CA ARG A 1007 15.10 -21.39 32.76
C ARG A 1007 14.44 -20.83 31.49
N ALA A 1008 13.18 -20.37 31.58
CA ALA A 1008 12.47 -19.72 30.48
C ALA A 1008 12.83 -18.23 30.29
N GLY A 1009 13.61 -17.64 31.21
CA GLY A 1009 14.09 -16.25 31.15
C GLY A 1009 13.25 -15.23 31.93
N ILE A 1010 12.34 -15.66 32.81
CA ILE A 1010 11.53 -14.73 33.63
C ILE A 1010 12.41 -13.85 34.53
N ASP A 1011 12.09 -12.54 34.63
CA ASP A 1011 12.86 -11.58 35.44
C ASP A 1011 12.47 -11.55 36.92
N VAL A 1012 11.20 -11.87 37.21
CA VAL A 1012 10.56 -11.72 38.53
C VAL A 1012 9.58 -12.86 38.77
N ILE A 1013 9.65 -13.49 39.96
CA ILE A 1013 8.60 -14.42 40.39
C ILE A 1013 7.60 -13.68 41.27
N ALA A 1014 6.31 -13.90 41.03
CA ALA A 1014 5.23 -13.49 41.92
C ALA A 1014 4.52 -14.73 42.49
N ILE A 1015 4.31 -14.81 43.81
CA ILE A 1015 3.53 -15.88 44.44
C ILE A 1015 2.08 -15.40 44.62
N HIS A 1016 1.10 -16.20 44.17
CA HIS A 1016 -0.32 -15.89 44.39
C HIS A 1016 -0.80 -16.34 45.78
N GLY A 1017 -0.65 -15.48 46.79
CA GLY A 1017 -1.12 -15.67 48.17
C GLY A 1017 -2.45 -14.99 48.51
N ALA A 1018 -3.42 -14.99 47.57
CA ALA A 1018 -4.61 -14.13 47.62
C ALA A 1018 -5.84 -14.80 46.97
N HIS A 1019 -6.96 -14.05 46.90
CA HIS A 1019 -8.18 -14.38 46.14
C HIS A 1019 -8.88 -15.71 46.51
N GLY A 1020 -8.57 -16.28 47.68
CA GLY A 1020 -9.18 -17.54 48.13
C GLY A 1020 -8.63 -18.80 47.46
N TYR A 1021 -7.55 -18.69 46.69
CA TYR A 1021 -6.80 -19.83 46.16
C TYR A 1021 -5.95 -20.50 47.25
N LEU A 1022 -5.21 -21.57 46.94
CA LEU A 1022 -4.68 -22.51 47.94
C LEU A 1022 -3.97 -21.83 49.11
N ILE A 1023 -2.94 -21.01 48.84
CA ILE A 1023 -2.17 -20.30 49.88
C ILE A 1023 -3.08 -19.42 50.76
N HIS A 1024 -4.01 -18.69 50.15
CA HIS A 1024 -4.94 -17.85 50.91
C HIS A 1024 -5.94 -18.66 51.71
N SER A 1025 -6.38 -19.80 51.19
CA SER A 1025 -7.29 -20.70 51.91
C SER A 1025 -6.64 -21.36 53.13
N PHE A 1026 -5.33 -21.63 53.09
CA PHE A 1026 -4.54 -22.02 54.28
C PHE A 1026 -4.42 -20.86 55.27
N ALA A 1027 -4.19 -19.64 54.79
CA ALA A 1027 -4.03 -18.46 55.64
C ALA A 1027 -5.34 -18.06 56.35
N SER A 1028 -6.49 -18.07 55.66
CA SER A 1028 -7.76 -17.59 56.22
C SER A 1028 -8.38 -18.57 57.24
N PRO A 1029 -8.83 -18.08 58.42
CA PRO A 1029 -9.56 -18.89 59.39
C PRO A 1029 -10.97 -19.25 58.93
N ALA A 1030 -11.51 -18.60 57.88
CA ALA A 1030 -12.78 -18.96 57.28
C ALA A 1030 -12.76 -20.36 56.64
N THR A 1031 -11.57 -20.79 56.18
CA THR A 1031 -11.40 -21.96 55.29
C THR A 1031 -10.42 -23.01 55.80
N ASN A 1032 -9.50 -22.65 56.70
CA ASN A 1032 -8.59 -23.60 57.34
C ASN A 1032 -9.05 -23.89 58.76
N ARG A 1033 -9.68 -25.06 58.96
CA ARG A 1033 -10.08 -25.57 60.28
C ARG A 1033 -9.24 -26.73 60.78
N ARG A 1034 -8.06 -26.96 60.18
CA ARG A 1034 -7.16 -28.05 60.58
C ARG A 1034 -6.68 -27.85 62.02
N THR A 1035 -6.47 -28.98 62.69
CA THR A 1035 -5.94 -29.05 64.07
C THR A 1035 -4.46 -29.44 64.12
N ASP A 1036 -3.84 -29.66 62.96
CA ASP A 1036 -2.42 -30.00 62.81
C ASP A 1036 -1.52 -28.75 62.73
N ARG A 1037 -0.23 -28.95 62.44
CA ARG A 1037 0.77 -27.87 62.35
C ARG A 1037 0.55 -26.87 61.20
N TRP A 1038 -0.43 -27.12 60.33
CA TRP A 1038 -0.78 -26.30 59.17
C TRP A 1038 -2.09 -25.52 59.36
N GLY A 1039 -2.74 -25.59 60.53
CA GLY A 1039 -3.96 -24.83 60.85
C GLY A 1039 -4.01 -24.28 62.27
N GLY A 1040 -5.22 -24.01 62.75
CA GLY A 1040 -5.49 -23.41 64.05
C GLY A 1040 -4.99 -21.96 64.17
N GLY A 1041 -3.92 -21.77 64.96
CA GLY A 1041 -3.35 -20.45 65.24
C GLY A 1041 -2.80 -19.73 63.99
N PHE A 1042 -2.53 -18.43 64.12
CA PHE A 1042 -1.96 -17.62 63.03
C PHE A 1042 -0.68 -18.24 62.46
N GLU A 1043 0.18 -18.77 63.33
CA GLU A 1043 1.47 -19.38 63.02
C GLU A 1043 1.33 -20.72 62.29
N GLY A 1044 0.22 -21.44 62.47
CA GLY A 1044 -0.08 -22.66 61.71
C GLY A 1044 -0.66 -22.34 60.34
N ARG A 1045 -1.70 -21.48 60.30
CA ARG A 1045 -2.35 -20.99 59.07
C ARG A 1045 -1.38 -20.35 58.08
N THR A 1046 -0.43 -19.54 58.56
CA THR A 1046 0.56 -18.86 57.70
C THR A 1046 1.74 -19.75 57.28
N ARG A 1047 1.96 -20.90 57.93
CA ARG A 1047 3.13 -21.77 57.72
C ARG A 1047 3.29 -22.20 56.27
N PHE A 1048 2.19 -22.59 55.61
CA PHE A 1048 2.23 -23.06 54.23
C PHE A 1048 2.83 -22.01 53.28
N GLY A 1049 2.39 -20.76 53.38
CA GLY A 1049 2.93 -19.67 52.56
C GLY A 1049 4.39 -19.34 52.85
N ILE A 1050 4.80 -19.40 54.12
CA ILE A 1050 6.21 -19.22 54.53
C ILE A 1050 7.11 -20.29 53.91
N GLU A 1051 6.72 -21.56 53.98
CA GLU A 1051 7.50 -22.65 53.39
C GLU A 1051 7.51 -22.61 51.85
N VAL A 1052 6.43 -22.11 51.20
CA VAL A 1052 6.44 -21.79 49.76
C VAL A 1052 7.47 -20.70 49.43
N VAL A 1053 7.56 -19.60 50.20
CA VAL A 1053 8.61 -18.57 50.00
C VAL A 1053 10.00 -19.19 50.08
N LYS A 1054 10.27 -19.99 51.11
CA LYS A 1054 11.57 -20.68 51.28
C LYS A 1054 11.86 -21.64 50.13
N SER A 1055 10.84 -22.35 49.63
CA SER A 1055 10.96 -23.26 48.48
C SER A 1055 11.32 -22.52 47.19
N VAL A 1056 10.60 -21.44 46.89
CA VAL A 1056 10.89 -20.58 45.74
C VAL A 1056 12.27 -19.92 45.88
N ARG A 1057 12.62 -19.38 47.07
CA ARG A 1057 13.92 -18.74 47.31
C ARG A 1057 15.13 -19.68 47.23
N ARG A 1058 14.95 -20.99 47.47
CA ARG A 1058 15.99 -22.01 47.19
C ARG A 1058 16.21 -22.26 45.70
N ASN A 1059 15.23 -21.95 44.85
CA ASN A 1059 15.19 -22.31 43.43
C ASN A 1059 15.38 -21.13 42.46
N ILE A 1060 15.54 -19.89 42.96
CA ILE A 1060 15.76 -18.69 42.13
C ILE A 1060 17.03 -17.93 42.52
N PRO A 1061 17.65 -17.15 41.61
CA PRO A 1061 18.83 -16.35 41.92
C PRO A 1061 18.62 -15.41 43.11
N LYS A 1062 19.62 -15.27 43.99
CA LYS A 1062 19.54 -14.42 45.19
C LYS A 1062 19.24 -12.94 44.87
N ASN A 1063 19.62 -12.48 43.68
CA ASN A 1063 19.38 -11.12 43.18
C ASN A 1063 18.06 -10.97 42.38
N MET A 1064 17.32 -12.04 42.11
CA MET A 1064 16.02 -11.97 41.44
C MET A 1064 14.93 -11.44 42.39
N PRO A 1065 14.07 -10.49 41.98
CA PRO A 1065 12.95 -10.06 42.81
C PRO A 1065 11.91 -11.17 43.04
N LEU A 1066 11.38 -11.26 44.26
CA LEU A 1066 10.23 -12.10 44.61
C LEU A 1066 9.10 -11.23 45.12
N PHE A 1067 7.97 -11.26 44.41
CA PHE A 1067 6.77 -10.52 44.77
C PHE A 1067 5.73 -11.46 45.40
N TRP A 1068 4.85 -10.90 46.21
CA TRP A 1068 3.75 -11.63 46.84
C TRP A 1068 2.44 -10.88 46.65
N LYS A 1069 1.47 -11.52 45.99
CA LYS A 1069 0.10 -10.98 45.92
C LYS A 1069 -0.70 -11.44 47.13
N ILE A 1070 -1.23 -10.51 47.92
CA ILE A 1070 -1.98 -10.79 49.15
C ILE A 1070 -3.39 -10.22 49.08
N SER A 1071 -4.37 -10.93 49.64
CA SER A 1071 -5.68 -10.35 49.96
C SER A 1071 -5.58 -9.75 51.37
N ALA A 1072 -5.69 -8.43 51.48
CA ALA A 1072 -5.50 -7.74 52.75
C ALA A 1072 -6.59 -8.05 53.79
N VAL A 1073 -7.81 -8.31 53.32
CA VAL A 1073 -9.01 -8.65 54.11
C VAL A 1073 -9.89 -9.62 53.33
N ASP A 1074 -10.68 -10.43 54.03
CA ASP A 1074 -11.69 -11.32 53.44
C ASP A 1074 -13.06 -10.67 53.20
N TRP A 1075 -13.29 -9.46 53.73
CA TRP A 1075 -14.60 -8.78 53.74
C TRP A 1075 -15.74 -9.59 54.41
N LEU A 1076 -15.39 -10.42 55.40
CA LEU A 1076 -16.33 -11.09 56.30
C LEU A 1076 -16.54 -10.28 57.60
N PRO A 1077 -17.59 -10.57 58.39
CA PRO A 1077 -17.76 -9.96 59.71
C PRO A 1077 -16.56 -10.22 60.63
N ALA A 1078 -16.30 -9.30 61.56
CA ALA A 1078 -15.13 -9.34 62.42
C ALA A 1078 -14.97 -10.70 63.15
N GLY A 1079 -13.74 -11.21 63.18
CA GLY A 1079 -13.37 -12.50 63.74
C GLY A 1079 -13.76 -13.73 62.89
N LYS A 1080 -14.37 -13.57 61.71
CA LYS A 1080 -14.80 -14.70 60.85
C LYS A 1080 -13.94 -14.95 59.61
N GLY A 1081 -12.90 -14.15 59.36
CA GLY A 1081 -12.04 -14.26 58.19
C GLY A 1081 -10.66 -13.66 58.42
N TRP A 1082 -9.89 -13.52 57.35
CA TRP A 1082 -8.62 -12.81 57.35
C TRP A 1082 -8.85 -11.29 57.44
N GLU A 1083 -8.15 -10.62 58.35
CA GLU A 1083 -8.30 -9.20 58.66
C GLU A 1083 -7.03 -8.40 58.35
N LEU A 1084 -7.12 -7.06 58.37
CA LEU A 1084 -6.00 -6.20 58.02
C LEU A 1084 -4.85 -6.37 59.02
N GLU A 1085 -5.19 -6.57 60.29
CA GLU A 1085 -4.29 -6.86 61.40
C GLU A 1085 -3.47 -8.14 61.15
N ASP A 1086 -4.10 -9.20 60.61
CA ASP A 1086 -3.40 -10.43 60.20
C ASP A 1086 -2.46 -10.15 59.01
N THR A 1087 -2.86 -9.32 58.04
CA THR A 1087 -1.98 -8.86 56.94
C THR A 1087 -0.77 -8.08 57.47
N LEU A 1088 -0.98 -7.12 58.37
CA LEU A 1088 0.09 -6.29 58.95
C LEU A 1088 1.04 -7.10 59.85
N ARG A 1089 0.59 -8.20 60.43
CA ARG A 1089 1.44 -9.20 61.12
C ARG A 1089 2.21 -10.08 60.14
N TYR A 1090 1.59 -10.48 59.02
CA TYR A 1090 2.15 -11.47 58.10
C TYR A 1090 3.19 -10.90 57.12
N VAL A 1091 2.96 -9.69 56.61
CA VAL A 1091 3.88 -9.01 55.67
C VAL A 1091 5.32 -8.90 56.22
N PRO A 1092 5.57 -8.45 57.48
CA PRO A 1092 6.92 -8.44 58.06
C PRO A 1092 7.59 -9.82 58.17
N ILE A 1093 6.82 -10.90 58.27
CA ILE A 1093 7.35 -12.27 58.32
C ILE A 1093 7.83 -12.69 56.93
N LEU A 1094 6.97 -12.53 55.92
CA LEU A 1094 7.30 -12.83 54.52
C LEU A 1094 8.46 -11.97 54.00
N ALA A 1095 8.56 -10.71 54.44
CA ALA A 1095 9.69 -9.84 54.13
C ALA A 1095 11.04 -10.39 54.65
N ARG A 1096 11.08 -10.94 55.87
CA ARG A 1096 12.30 -11.57 56.44
C ARG A 1096 12.71 -12.83 55.69
N GLU A 1097 11.75 -13.61 55.22
CA GLU A 1097 11.97 -14.77 54.34
C GLU A 1097 12.36 -14.36 52.90
N GLY A 1098 12.36 -13.06 52.61
CA GLY A 1098 12.90 -12.46 51.41
C GLY A 1098 11.88 -12.13 50.33
N VAL A 1099 10.63 -11.80 50.66
CA VAL A 1099 9.71 -11.12 49.72
C VAL A 1099 10.10 -9.64 49.63
N ASP A 1100 10.20 -9.13 48.40
CA ASP A 1100 10.68 -7.76 48.11
C ASP A 1100 9.55 -6.76 47.84
N LEU A 1101 8.40 -7.23 47.36
CA LEU A 1101 7.24 -6.40 47.05
C LEU A 1101 5.93 -7.12 47.37
N PHE A 1102 4.98 -6.39 47.94
CA PHE A 1102 3.63 -6.88 48.23
C PHE A 1102 2.60 -6.19 47.34
N ASP A 1103 1.93 -6.95 46.47
CA ASP A 1103 0.83 -6.51 45.61
C ASP A 1103 -0.50 -6.69 46.37
N ILE A 1104 -1.08 -5.59 46.82
CA ILE A 1104 -2.16 -5.57 47.80
C ILE A 1104 -3.54 -5.57 47.14
N SER A 1105 -4.21 -6.71 47.22
CA SER A 1105 -5.58 -6.95 46.77
C SER A 1105 -6.50 -7.28 47.96
N SER A 1106 -7.66 -7.87 47.75
CA SER A 1106 -8.59 -8.28 48.82
C SER A 1106 -9.58 -9.37 48.38
N GLY A 1107 -10.22 -10.02 49.36
CA GLY A 1107 -11.34 -10.93 49.18
C GLY A 1107 -11.04 -12.23 48.44
N GLY A 1108 -12.12 -12.86 47.95
CA GLY A 1108 -12.13 -14.05 47.08
C GLY A 1108 -12.26 -15.39 47.80
N THR A 1109 -12.12 -15.41 49.13
CA THR A 1109 -12.14 -16.60 49.98
C THR A 1109 -13.53 -17.22 50.15
N ASP A 1110 -14.55 -16.40 50.35
CA ASP A 1110 -15.93 -16.83 50.62
C ASP A 1110 -16.94 -16.07 49.76
N ARG A 1111 -18.09 -16.67 49.46
CA ARG A 1111 -19.17 -16.05 48.66
C ARG A 1111 -19.98 -15.00 49.42
N HIS A 1112 -20.00 -15.03 50.75
CA HIS A 1112 -20.80 -14.14 51.61
C HIS A 1112 -20.10 -12.81 51.91
N GLN A 1113 -18.85 -12.66 51.44
CA GLN A 1113 -18.04 -11.45 51.56
C GLN A 1113 -18.80 -10.20 51.08
N GLN A 1114 -18.70 -9.10 51.83
CA GLN A 1114 -19.37 -7.82 51.53
C GLN A 1114 -18.34 -6.79 51.05
N VAL A 1115 -17.87 -6.96 49.82
CA VAL A 1115 -16.84 -6.10 49.23
C VAL A 1115 -17.38 -4.70 48.97
N GLN A 1116 -16.82 -3.69 49.64
CA GLN A 1116 -17.15 -2.29 49.39
C GLN A 1116 -16.44 -1.80 48.12
N LEU A 1117 -17.10 -1.93 46.98
CA LEU A 1117 -16.55 -1.55 45.68
C LEU A 1117 -16.57 -0.02 45.46
N GLY A 1118 -15.46 0.51 44.99
CA GLY A 1118 -15.29 1.92 44.65
C GLY A 1118 -13.98 2.16 43.88
N GLN A 1119 -13.74 3.40 43.47
CA GLN A 1119 -12.42 3.80 42.96
C GLN A 1119 -11.41 3.71 44.10
N GLN A 1120 -10.20 3.19 43.81
CA GLN A 1120 -9.14 2.99 44.81
C GLN A 1120 -9.48 2.10 46.02
N TYR A 1121 -10.55 1.30 46.02
CA TYR A 1121 -11.06 0.62 47.23
C TYR A 1121 -10.08 -0.29 48.00
N GLN A 1122 -8.95 -0.70 47.42
CA GLN A 1122 -7.90 -1.49 48.08
C GLN A 1122 -6.63 -0.67 48.40
N VAL A 1123 -6.52 0.56 47.90
CA VAL A 1123 -5.41 1.48 48.15
C VAL A 1123 -5.25 1.82 49.64
N PRO A 1124 -6.32 1.96 50.46
CA PRO A 1124 -6.17 2.12 51.91
C PRO A 1124 -5.38 0.98 52.57
N PHE A 1125 -5.54 -0.26 52.09
CA PHE A 1125 -4.77 -1.41 52.59
C PHE A 1125 -3.31 -1.35 52.13
N ALA A 1126 -3.07 -0.94 50.87
CA ALA A 1126 -1.71 -0.69 50.38
C ALA A 1126 -1.00 0.38 51.22
N LYS A 1127 -1.70 1.48 51.54
CA LYS A 1127 -1.19 2.51 52.43
C LYS A 1127 -0.91 1.98 53.83
N ALA A 1128 -1.80 1.19 54.43
CA ALA A 1128 -1.58 0.62 55.76
C ALA A 1128 -0.32 -0.27 55.81
N VAL A 1129 -0.07 -1.07 54.76
CA VAL A 1129 1.17 -1.86 54.63
C VAL A 1129 2.39 -0.96 54.39
N LYS A 1130 2.27 0.10 53.58
CA LYS A 1130 3.33 1.08 53.31
C LYS A 1130 3.74 1.84 54.58
N ASP A 1131 2.78 2.16 55.45
CA ASP A 1131 2.98 2.85 56.72
C ASP A 1131 3.75 1.99 57.76
N LEU A 1132 3.92 0.68 57.54
CA LEU A 1132 4.85 -0.16 58.32
C LEU A 1132 6.33 0.21 58.10
N LYS A 1133 6.66 0.92 57.00
CA LYS A 1133 8.01 1.41 56.67
C LYS A 1133 9.10 0.34 56.74
N LEU A 1134 8.79 -0.86 56.26
CA LEU A 1134 9.75 -1.97 56.22
C LEU A 1134 10.91 -1.64 55.26
N PRO A 1135 12.18 -1.79 55.70
CA PRO A 1135 13.33 -1.44 54.86
C PRO A 1135 13.48 -2.41 53.69
N ASN A 1136 13.79 -1.88 52.50
CA ASN A 1136 13.96 -2.63 51.25
C ASN A 1136 12.74 -3.46 50.81
N VAL A 1137 11.54 -3.11 51.29
CA VAL A 1137 10.25 -3.69 50.89
C VAL A 1137 9.41 -2.64 50.21
N PHE A 1138 8.86 -2.99 49.05
CA PHE A 1138 8.01 -2.13 48.24
C PHE A 1138 6.54 -2.58 48.29
N VAL A 1139 5.62 -1.67 47.99
CA VAL A 1139 4.17 -1.95 48.01
C VAL A 1139 3.54 -1.61 46.67
N GLY A 1140 2.83 -2.57 46.08
CA GLY A 1140 2.03 -2.38 44.89
C GLY A 1140 0.54 -2.19 45.23
N ALA A 1141 -0.09 -1.17 44.65
CA ALA A 1141 -1.53 -0.97 44.74
C ALA A 1141 -2.25 -1.48 43.48
N VAL A 1142 -3.38 -2.16 43.66
CA VAL A 1142 -4.31 -2.57 42.59
C VAL A 1142 -5.75 -2.27 43.02
N GLY A 1143 -6.64 -2.02 42.07
CA GLY A 1143 -8.09 -1.94 42.34
C GLY A 1143 -8.74 -0.70 41.75
N TRP A 1144 -9.39 -0.87 40.59
CA TRP A 1144 -10.16 0.17 39.90
C TRP A 1144 -9.36 1.45 39.57
N ILE A 1145 -8.05 1.31 39.35
CA ILE A 1145 -7.19 2.32 38.73
C ILE A 1145 -7.51 2.35 37.22
N ARG A 1146 -7.94 3.51 36.68
CA ARG A 1146 -8.44 3.65 35.29
C ARG A 1146 -7.91 4.87 34.52
N ASP A 1147 -7.23 5.78 35.20
CA ASP A 1147 -6.90 7.12 34.72
C ASP A 1147 -5.58 7.61 35.36
N GLY A 1148 -4.96 8.63 34.74
CA GLY A 1148 -3.70 9.20 35.19
C GLY A 1148 -3.78 9.96 36.51
N GLU A 1149 -4.93 10.58 36.82
CA GLU A 1149 -5.17 11.28 38.09
C GLU A 1149 -5.09 10.30 39.27
N THR A 1150 -5.72 9.13 39.15
CA THR A 1150 -5.64 8.05 40.14
C THR A 1150 -4.21 7.53 40.32
N VAL A 1151 -3.45 7.37 39.22
CA VAL A 1151 -2.05 6.94 39.28
C VAL A 1151 -1.19 7.98 39.99
N HIS A 1152 -1.39 9.27 39.67
CA HIS A 1152 -0.68 10.38 40.29
C HIS A 1152 -1.02 10.49 41.79
N ASP A 1153 -2.29 10.46 42.17
CA ASP A 1153 -2.71 10.50 43.58
C ASP A 1153 -2.15 9.32 44.41
N ILE A 1154 -2.10 8.10 43.87
CA ILE A 1154 -1.53 6.96 44.60
C ILE A 1154 -0.03 7.14 44.87
N LEU A 1155 0.73 7.58 43.85
CA LEU A 1155 2.18 7.62 43.91
C LEU A 1155 2.71 8.92 44.55
N SER A 1156 2.17 10.08 44.18
CA SER A 1156 2.56 11.38 44.76
C SER A 1156 2.22 11.49 46.24
N ASN A 1157 1.10 10.89 46.70
CA ASN A 1157 0.75 10.83 48.12
C ASN A 1157 1.33 9.60 48.85
N ASN A 1158 2.32 8.90 48.24
CA ASN A 1158 3.05 7.77 48.82
C ASN A 1158 2.13 6.68 49.43
N LYS A 1159 1.01 6.39 48.76
CA LYS A 1159 0.07 5.32 49.16
C LYS A 1159 0.58 3.94 48.75
N ALA A 1160 1.41 3.89 47.71
CA ALA A 1160 2.13 2.71 47.22
C ALA A 1160 3.40 3.15 46.47
N ASP A 1161 4.32 2.21 46.25
CA ASP A 1161 5.52 2.43 45.42
C ASP A 1161 5.25 2.25 43.93
N VAL A 1162 4.31 1.37 43.58
CA VAL A 1162 3.91 1.05 42.18
C VAL A 1162 2.41 0.83 42.07
N VAL A 1163 1.88 0.95 40.85
CA VAL A 1163 0.49 0.61 40.52
C VAL A 1163 0.42 -0.58 39.58
N HIS A 1164 -0.35 -1.60 39.99
CA HIS A 1164 -0.72 -2.74 39.16
C HIS A 1164 -2.09 -2.48 38.53
N VAL A 1165 -2.13 -2.34 37.21
CA VAL A 1165 -3.34 -2.04 36.44
C VAL A 1165 -3.78 -3.28 35.66
N ALA A 1166 -5.07 -3.58 35.69
CA ALA A 1166 -5.66 -4.79 35.14
C ALA A 1166 -6.56 -4.49 33.93
N ARG A 1167 -7.88 -4.48 34.14
CA ARG A 1167 -8.93 -4.31 33.11
C ARG A 1167 -8.78 -3.10 32.19
N GLU A 1168 -8.05 -2.07 32.60
CA GLU A 1168 -7.81 -0.91 31.71
C GLU A 1168 -6.79 -1.24 30.61
N PHE A 1169 -5.72 -2.00 30.91
CA PHE A 1169 -4.79 -2.51 29.89
C PHE A 1169 -5.46 -3.49 28.90
N LEU A 1170 -6.52 -4.18 29.30
CA LEU A 1170 -7.33 -5.02 28.39
C LEU A 1170 -8.19 -4.20 27.41
N ARG A 1171 -8.51 -2.94 27.75
CA ARG A 1171 -9.33 -2.04 26.91
C ARG A 1171 -8.47 -1.11 26.07
N ASP A 1172 -7.36 -0.66 26.63
CA ASP A 1172 -6.42 0.23 25.98
C ASP A 1172 -4.98 -0.19 26.31
N PRO A 1173 -4.25 -0.79 25.37
CA PRO A 1173 -2.84 -1.11 25.58
C PRO A 1173 -1.96 0.14 25.71
N ASN A 1174 -2.44 1.33 25.32
CA ASN A 1174 -1.71 2.60 25.40
C ASN A 1174 -1.81 3.29 26.77
N PHE A 1175 -2.35 2.62 27.80
CA PHE A 1175 -2.63 3.23 29.11
C PHE A 1175 -1.44 4.05 29.66
N VAL A 1176 -0.20 3.55 29.57
CA VAL A 1176 1.01 4.29 30.00
C VAL A 1176 1.19 5.60 29.22
N GLN A 1177 1.02 5.56 27.90
CA GLN A 1177 1.11 6.73 27.02
C GLN A 1177 -0.02 7.74 27.30
N ARG A 1178 -1.20 7.25 27.69
CA ARG A 1178 -2.34 8.06 28.12
C ARG A 1178 -2.09 8.75 29.47
N VAL A 1179 -1.48 8.03 30.44
CA VAL A 1179 -1.05 8.63 31.72
C VAL A 1179 0.01 9.70 31.46
N ALA A 1180 1.03 9.39 30.65
CA ALA A 1180 2.07 10.33 30.26
C ALA A 1180 1.47 11.63 29.69
N LEU A 1181 0.57 11.51 28.71
CA LEU A 1181 -0.21 12.60 28.12
C LEU A 1181 -0.97 13.42 29.17
N SER A 1182 -1.73 12.77 30.07
CA SER A 1182 -2.50 13.47 31.11
C SER A 1182 -1.63 14.21 32.14
N THR A 1183 -0.38 13.78 32.32
CA THR A 1183 0.61 14.38 33.23
C THR A 1183 1.63 15.27 32.52
N ASN A 1184 1.40 15.60 31.24
CA ASN A 1184 2.31 16.34 30.37
C ASN A 1184 3.77 15.84 30.39
N THR A 1185 3.95 14.53 30.59
CA THR A 1185 5.27 13.87 30.61
C THR A 1185 5.53 13.27 29.24
N GLU A 1186 6.70 13.56 28.66
CA GLU A 1186 7.13 12.91 27.43
C GLU A 1186 7.80 11.57 27.74
N VAL A 1187 7.44 10.53 27.00
CA VAL A 1187 7.96 9.17 27.19
C VAL A 1187 8.49 8.62 25.88
N THR A 1188 9.46 7.72 25.99
CA THR A 1188 10.01 6.94 24.87
C THR A 1188 8.96 6.01 24.26
N TRP A 1189 9.02 5.89 22.93
CA TRP A 1189 8.20 4.98 22.11
C TRP A 1189 9.11 3.87 21.57
N VAL A 1190 8.53 2.75 21.09
CA VAL A 1190 9.29 1.83 20.23
C VAL A 1190 9.75 2.58 18.99
N ASP A 1191 10.98 2.32 18.51
CA ASP A 1191 11.57 3.03 17.38
C ASP A 1191 10.68 2.99 16.13
N GLN A 1192 9.97 1.87 15.90
CA GLN A 1192 9.04 1.68 14.79
C GLN A 1192 7.85 2.67 14.83
N TYR A 1193 7.51 3.21 16.01
CA TYR A 1193 6.38 4.13 16.24
C TYR A 1193 6.83 5.59 16.52
N HIS A 1194 8.10 5.95 16.31
CA HIS A 1194 8.60 7.33 16.56
C HIS A 1194 7.82 8.44 15.82
N ARG A 1195 7.12 8.09 14.72
CA ARG A 1195 6.26 8.99 13.92
C ARG A 1195 4.80 9.05 14.37
N ALA A 1196 4.43 8.41 15.49
CA ALA A 1196 3.06 8.37 16.01
C ALA A 1196 2.79 9.09 17.35
N PRO A 1197 3.52 10.17 17.76
CA PRO A 1197 3.17 10.92 18.97
C PRO A 1197 1.76 11.49 18.97
N MET A 1198 1.17 11.60 20.16
CA MET A 1198 -0.15 12.23 20.34
C MET A 1198 -0.10 13.78 20.37
N ASN A 1199 1.03 14.40 20.78
CA ASN A 1199 1.12 15.86 21.04
C ASN A 1199 2.21 16.64 20.27
N LYS A 1200 3.06 15.99 19.47
CA LYS A 1200 4.14 16.64 18.69
C LYS A 1200 4.11 16.17 17.24
N LYS A 1201 4.83 16.83 16.33
CA LYS A 1201 4.97 16.34 14.93
C LYS A 1201 5.80 15.05 14.83
N TYR A 1202 6.78 14.85 15.71
CA TYR A 1202 7.66 13.65 15.77
C TYR A 1202 8.18 13.44 17.20
N VAL A 1203 8.43 12.18 17.61
CA VAL A 1203 9.32 11.83 18.73
C VAL A 1203 10.67 11.45 18.16
N GLU A 1204 11.76 11.76 18.87
CA GLU A 1204 13.08 11.26 18.49
C GLU A 1204 13.18 9.74 18.69
N SER A 1205 13.81 9.04 17.73
CA SER A 1205 14.09 7.61 17.83
C SER A 1205 15.06 7.32 18.99
N THR A 1206 15.02 6.11 19.56
CA THR A 1206 16.03 5.67 20.54
C THR A 1206 17.30 5.16 19.88
N THR A 1207 17.30 4.95 18.55
CA THR A 1207 18.49 4.67 17.73
C THR A 1207 19.31 5.95 17.44
N THR A 1208 20.63 5.82 17.27
CA THR A 1208 21.54 6.93 16.89
C THR A 1208 21.23 7.63 15.58
N ILE A 1209 20.39 7.04 14.73
CA ILE A 1209 20.09 7.55 13.40
C ILE A 1209 18.98 8.61 13.51
N SER A 1210 19.39 9.84 13.82
CA SER A 1210 18.55 11.01 13.54
C SER A 1210 18.31 11.09 12.04
N THR A 1211 17.07 11.33 11.60
CA THR A 1211 16.79 11.70 10.20
C THR A 1211 17.64 12.90 9.81
N ASP A 1212 18.20 12.88 8.59
CA ASP A 1212 19.44 13.58 8.16
C ASP A 1212 19.47 15.10 8.38
N ARG A 1213 18.30 15.71 8.60
CA ARG A 1213 18.14 17.13 8.89
C ARG A 1213 18.73 17.60 10.23
N LYS A 1214 19.01 16.69 11.18
CA LYS A 1214 19.65 17.04 12.47
C LYS A 1214 21.17 16.90 12.48
N ALA A 1215 21.75 16.19 11.52
CA ALA A 1215 23.20 16.01 11.41
C ALA A 1215 23.92 17.28 10.92
N LEU A 1216 23.23 18.15 10.17
CA LEU A 1216 23.80 19.37 9.59
C LEU A 1216 23.94 20.56 10.56
N ASP A 1217 23.19 20.60 11.67
CA ASP A 1217 23.07 21.79 12.53
C ASP A 1217 24.12 21.85 13.68
N ASN A 1218 25.20 21.04 13.64
CA ASN A 1218 26.15 20.82 14.75
C ASN A 1218 25.54 20.30 16.07
N VAL A 1219 24.22 20.03 16.11
CA VAL A 1219 23.51 19.47 17.28
C VAL A 1219 23.97 18.04 17.59
N THR A 1220 24.58 17.34 16.63
CA THR A 1220 25.05 15.96 16.83
C THR A 1220 26.16 15.80 17.88
N GLN A 1221 26.91 16.86 18.22
CA GLN A 1221 27.85 16.82 19.36
C GLN A 1221 27.15 16.71 20.73
N THR A 1222 25.83 16.89 20.83
CA THR A 1222 25.09 16.73 22.10
C THR A 1222 24.34 15.39 22.22
N HIS A 1223 24.46 14.45 21.27
CA HIS A 1223 23.81 13.14 21.40
C HIS A 1223 24.42 12.24 22.49
N GLU A 1224 25.70 12.42 22.87
CA GLU A 1224 26.24 11.79 24.09
C GLU A 1224 25.51 12.29 25.35
N ASN A 1225 25.02 13.53 25.37
CA ASN A 1225 24.24 14.10 26.48
C ASN A 1225 22.76 13.63 26.52
N GLN A 1226 22.27 12.86 25.54
CA GLN A 1226 20.90 12.34 25.57
C GLN A 1226 20.72 11.07 26.42
N ALA A 1227 21.82 10.42 26.81
CA ALA A 1227 21.79 9.40 27.87
C ALA A 1227 21.71 10.02 29.27
N SER A 1228 22.19 11.25 29.45
CA SER A 1228 22.06 12.04 30.69
C SER A 1228 20.76 12.84 30.79
N ASN A 1229 20.07 13.13 29.67
CA ASN A 1229 18.75 13.78 29.67
C ASN A 1229 17.57 12.78 29.83
N LYS A 1230 17.78 11.69 30.58
CA LYS A 1230 16.78 10.66 30.87
C LYS A 1230 16.97 10.19 32.31
N ILE A 1231 15.88 9.95 33.03
CA ILE A 1231 15.94 9.40 34.39
C ILE A 1231 16.33 7.91 34.27
N GLN A 1232 17.47 7.51 34.85
CA GLN A 1232 18.02 6.14 34.78
C GLN A 1232 17.63 5.31 35.99
#